data_AF-A0A7Z9GZ42-F1
#
_entry.id   AF-A0A7Z9GZ42-F1
#
_cell.length_a   1.000
_cell.length_b   1.000
_cell.length_c   1.000
_cell.angle_alpha   90.00
_cell.angle_beta   90.00
_cell.angle_gamma   90.00
#
_symmetry.space_group_name_H-M   'P 1'
#
loop_
_entity.id
_entity.type
_entity.pdbx_description
1 polymer ?
#
loop_
_entity_poly.entity_id
_entity_poly.type
_entity_poly.pdbx_seq_one_letter_code
_entity_poly.pdbx_strand_id
1 'polypeptide(L)'
;MRRSIPAAALLMAACLLSTTSVMFAADAAKPDEAPGLGDPGQLKSIAIKTGRLKDGVILVSGRDAVQQLVVEGSYSSGQIRDLSRDVTYSVTPAGIIEVDASGYVSPLKEGTATVQARTTTGQDATISVNVTNIAIDLPVNFPNQVVPIFTKFGCNSGGCHGKSGGQNGFRLALLGFEPAEDYEYLVKEGRGRRLFPAAPDRSLLLTKASASSPHGGGHRIAVDSPAYRLIYRWIEQGMPYGNPEDPTVARIEVIPEERLMGRDAKQQIIVVAHYTDGSTKDVTRTTQFDSNDTEMAEVDVTGLVTTAKLTGSVAVMARYLGQVGVFRATVPLGIEVTNLPPERNLVDKQVFAKLKSLGMPSSAVCDDATFLRRVTVDIAGRLPTHAEAEAFLVDQSADKRAKRIDHLLNSTDYADFFANKWSAILRNKRRKEEDKVATFGFHRWIRESLHQNKPYDQFVRDVLTASGNPVKNPAVGWYREVKDASAQVEDTAQLFLGLRIQCARCHHHPFEVWSQQDYYGFQAFFAQVGRKKSDRPGFDRVYHKRGVAKSRNPKTGTDVTPRGLGAEATEISQDTDPRHALVDWMAGTENTFFAPALVNRYWKHFFGRGLVDPEDDMRATNPATNPELLNVLAKDFIAAGFDLKHLIRTICNSSVYQLSSEPNEWNRDDKQNFSRYYPKRLNAEVLLDAINQVTGTTTGFGGVPAGTRATQLPDSGFSSYFLTVFGRPESSSACECERSSEANLAQSLHLLNSGEIQGKLTSGSGNAAILSKDKDREHATKIRDLYLLAFSREPSSEEAGIALKHIEKAKEPKLAYEDIVWALINTKEFLFNH
;
A
#
# COMPACT_ATOMS: atom_id res chain seq x y z
N MET A 1 -22.69 -16.91 -55.10
CA MET A 1 -23.02 -15.53 -55.54
C MET A 1 -23.19 -14.66 -54.30
N ARG A 2 -22.43 -13.57 -54.24
CA ARG A 2 -22.31 -12.64 -53.11
C ARG A 2 -23.59 -11.81 -52.95
N ARG A 3 -24.09 -11.68 -51.72
CA ARG A 3 -24.83 -10.50 -51.26
C ARG A 3 -24.40 -10.14 -49.85
N SER A 4 -23.47 -9.19 -49.80
CA SER A 4 -23.11 -8.36 -48.67
C SER A 4 -24.29 -7.42 -48.35
N ILE A 5 -24.75 -7.40 -47.10
CA ILE A 5 -25.67 -6.41 -46.53
C ILE A 5 -25.14 -6.09 -45.10
N PRO A 6 -25.20 -4.82 -44.65
CA PRO A 6 -24.08 -4.20 -43.95
C PRO A 6 -24.17 -4.27 -42.42
N ALA A 7 -23.00 -4.41 -41.80
CA ALA A 7 -22.76 -4.35 -40.35
C ALA A 7 -23.12 -3.01 -39.67
N ALA A 8 -23.77 -2.08 -40.38
CA ALA A 8 -24.13 -0.75 -39.87
C ALA A 8 -25.53 -0.69 -39.21
N ALA A 9 -26.41 -1.68 -39.44
CA ALA A 9 -27.78 -1.64 -38.93
C ALA A 9 -27.96 -2.20 -37.51
N LEU A 10 -27.04 -3.04 -37.00
CA LEU A 10 -27.06 -3.49 -35.60
C LEU A 10 -26.34 -2.54 -34.64
N LEU A 11 -25.44 -1.68 -35.12
CA LEU A 11 -24.77 -0.69 -34.27
C LEU A 11 -25.67 0.49 -33.87
N MET A 12 -26.73 0.81 -34.63
CA MET A 12 -27.65 1.90 -34.26
C MET A 12 -28.72 1.51 -33.23
N ALA A 13 -29.04 0.22 -33.08
CA ALA A 13 -29.98 -0.23 -32.04
C ALA A 13 -29.31 -0.35 -30.65
N ALA A 14 -27.98 -0.46 -30.59
CA ALA A 14 -27.22 -0.46 -29.35
C ALA A 14 -26.79 0.95 -28.87
N CYS A 15 -27.00 2.00 -29.69
CA CYS A 15 -26.65 3.38 -29.36
C CYS A 15 -27.87 4.28 -29.02
N LEU A 16 -29.09 3.74 -28.94
CA LEU A 16 -30.31 4.50 -28.64
C LEU A 16 -31.17 3.93 -27.48
N LEU A 17 -30.58 3.08 -26.64
CA LEU A 17 -31.14 2.70 -25.33
C LEU A 17 -30.23 3.13 -24.17
N SER A 18 -29.52 4.24 -24.37
CA SER A 18 -29.03 5.08 -23.29
C SER A 18 -29.92 6.32 -23.22
N THR A 19 -30.32 6.71 -22.01
CA THR A 19 -31.14 7.90 -21.65
C THR A 19 -32.66 7.75 -21.62
N THR A 20 -33.18 6.75 -20.89
CA THR A 20 -34.31 7.00 -19.96
C THR A 20 -34.22 6.03 -18.78
N SER A 21 -33.14 6.10 -18.02
CA SER A 21 -33.29 5.89 -16.57
C SER A 21 -34.10 7.09 -16.12
N VAL A 22 -35.39 6.89 -15.83
CA VAL A 22 -36.13 7.82 -15.00
C VAL A 22 -35.46 7.76 -13.64
N MET A 23 -34.44 8.59 -13.46
CA MET A 23 -34.05 9.07 -12.15
C MET A 23 -35.30 9.77 -11.60
N PHE A 24 -36.14 9.03 -10.89
CA PHE A 24 -36.66 9.56 -9.64
C PHE A 24 -35.51 9.55 -8.63
N ALA A 25 -34.42 10.25 -8.95
CA ALA A 25 -33.81 11.05 -7.94
C ALA A 25 -34.89 12.09 -7.64
N ALA A 26 -35.56 11.95 -6.49
CA ALA A 26 -36.05 13.15 -5.85
C ALA A 26 -34.91 14.18 -5.96
N ASP A 27 -35.25 15.43 -6.26
CA ASP A 27 -34.38 16.58 -6.00
C ASP A 27 -34.03 16.56 -4.51
N ALA A 28 -33.14 15.64 -4.10
CA ALA A 28 -32.38 15.74 -2.90
C ALA A 28 -31.48 16.93 -3.20
N ALA A 29 -31.78 18.03 -2.52
CA ALA A 29 -30.91 19.19 -2.47
C ALA A 29 -29.46 18.72 -2.46
N LYS A 30 -28.58 19.37 -3.24
CA LYS A 30 -27.12 19.15 -3.10
C LYS A 30 -26.84 19.05 -1.60
N PRO A 31 -26.28 17.94 -1.09
CA PRO A 31 -25.99 17.86 0.33
C PRO A 31 -25.18 19.10 0.68
N ASP A 32 -25.59 19.79 1.75
CA ASP A 32 -24.85 20.93 2.28
C ASP A 32 -23.37 20.54 2.32
N GLU A 33 -22.48 21.44 1.91
CA GLU A 33 -21.06 21.15 1.87
C GLU A 33 -20.63 20.64 3.25
N ALA A 34 -20.11 19.40 3.31
CA ALA A 34 -19.85 18.75 4.60
C ALA A 34 -18.96 19.68 5.46
N PRO A 35 -19.30 19.87 6.75
CA PRO A 35 -18.75 20.96 7.54
C PRO A 35 -17.25 20.84 7.80
N GLY A 36 -16.67 19.65 7.61
CA GLY A 36 -15.26 19.38 7.87
C GLY A 36 -14.95 19.57 9.36
N LEU A 37 -14.05 20.49 9.69
CA LEU A 37 -13.83 20.87 11.10
C LEU A 37 -14.92 21.82 11.65
N GLY A 38 -15.77 22.39 10.80
CA GLY A 38 -16.71 23.44 11.18
C GLY A 38 -16.04 24.78 11.52
N ASP A 39 -16.84 25.72 12.01
CA ASP A 39 -16.38 27.02 12.50
C ASP A 39 -15.47 26.83 13.73
N PRO A 40 -14.21 27.32 13.70
CA PRO A 40 -13.35 27.25 14.86
C PRO A 40 -13.85 28.11 16.03
N GLY A 41 -14.69 29.11 15.78
CA GLY A 41 -15.14 30.09 16.76
C GLY A 41 -14.08 31.16 17.01
N GLN A 42 -14.07 31.74 18.21
CA GLN A 42 -13.17 32.84 18.56
C GLN A 42 -11.76 32.32 18.87
N LEU A 43 -10.74 33.00 18.34
CA LEU A 43 -9.35 32.76 18.71
C LEU A 43 -9.12 33.18 20.16
N LYS A 44 -8.77 32.22 21.03
CA LYS A 44 -8.54 32.47 22.47
C LYS A 44 -7.12 32.88 22.76
N SER A 45 -6.15 32.20 22.17
CA SER A 45 -4.73 32.41 22.41
C SER A 45 -3.90 31.92 21.23
N ILE A 46 -2.68 32.45 21.10
CA ILE A 46 -1.68 31.90 20.21
C ILE A 46 -0.45 31.44 20.99
N ALA A 47 0.31 30.50 20.44
CA ALA A 47 1.58 30.03 20.99
C ALA A 47 2.61 29.83 19.88
N ILE A 48 3.85 30.25 20.13
CA ILE A 48 4.97 30.00 19.22
C ILE A 48 5.60 28.66 19.57
N LYS A 49 5.60 27.73 18.61
CA LYS A 49 6.27 26.43 18.67
C LYS A 49 7.56 26.50 17.85
N THR A 50 8.60 25.88 18.41
CA THR A 50 9.95 25.88 17.83
C THR A 50 10.58 24.49 17.81
N GLY A 51 10.05 23.58 18.63
CA GLY A 51 10.57 22.21 18.82
C GLY A 51 11.89 22.10 19.58
N ARG A 52 12.57 23.23 19.88
CA ARG A 52 13.91 23.20 20.49
C ARG A 52 14.19 24.42 21.38
N LEU A 53 13.63 24.40 22.59
CA LEU A 53 13.91 25.39 23.61
C LEU A 53 14.96 24.88 24.60
N LYS A 54 15.91 25.75 24.96
CA LYS A 54 16.79 25.56 26.11
C LYS A 54 16.53 26.69 27.09
N ASP A 55 16.04 26.37 28.28
CA ASP A 55 15.67 27.34 29.33
C ASP A 55 14.68 28.42 28.82
N GLY A 56 13.75 28.03 27.94
CA GLY A 56 12.75 28.94 27.35
C GLY A 56 13.25 29.83 26.21
N VAL A 57 14.51 29.66 25.77
CA VAL A 57 15.15 30.47 24.74
C VAL A 57 15.54 29.61 23.53
N ILE A 58 15.40 30.16 22.32
CA ILE A 58 15.92 29.58 21.08
C ILE A 58 17.40 29.98 20.96
N LEU A 59 18.30 29.01 20.83
CA LEU A 59 19.71 29.28 20.55
C LEU A 59 20.00 29.18 19.04
N VAL A 60 20.37 30.29 18.43
CA VAL A 60 20.79 30.38 17.02
C VAL A 60 22.29 30.68 16.99
N SER A 61 23.12 29.68 16.69
CA SER A 61 24.58 29.82 16.72
C SER A 61 25.18 29.69 15.32
N GLY A 62 25.80 30.76 14.83
CA GLY A 62 26.43 30.82 13.51
C GLY A 62 25.65 31.68 12.50
N ARG A 63 26.36 32.28 11.54
CA ARG A 63 25.79 33.16 10.49
C ARG A 63 24.78 32.49 9.55
N ASP A 64 24.81 31.17 9.43
CA ASP A 64 23.89 30.38 8.59
C ASP A 64 22.92 29.52 9.42
N ALA A 65 22.88 29.71 10.74
CA ALA A 65 21.93 29.01 11.60
C ALA A 65 20.53 29.59 11.40
N VAL A 66 19.51 28.74 11.49
CA VAL A 66 18.14 29.10 11.13
C VAL A 66 17.16 28.46 12.11
N GLN A 67 15.96 29.00 12.17
CA GLN A 67 14.86 28.44 12.95
C GLN A 67 13.53 28.70 12.25
N GLN A 68 12.73 27.66 12.05
CA GLN A 68 11.34 27.76 11.67
C GLN A 68 10.48 27.93 12.92
N LEU A 69 9.63 28.95 12.93
CA LEU A 69 8.58 29.13 13.91
C LEU A 69 7.26 28.58 13.36
N VAL A 70 6.48 27.95 14.22
CA VAL A 70 5.08 27.61 13.95
C VAL A 70 4.22 28.34 14.98
N VAL A 71 3.21 29.08 14.54
CA VAL A 71 2.28 29.75 15.44
C VAL A 71 1.00 28.97 15.48
N GLU A 72 0.68 28.39 16.63
CA GLU A 72 -0.57 27.66 16.84
C GLU A 72 -1.61 28.60 17.46
N GLY A 73 -2.78 28.68 16.84
CA GLY A 73 -3.96 29.34 17.41
C GLY A 73 -4.89 28.34 18.06
N SER A 74 -5.21 28.56 19.34
CA SER A 74 -6.21 27.78 20.09
C SER A 74 -7.55 28.51 20.07
N TYR A 75 -8.59 27.85 19.57
CA TYR A 75 -9.90 28.45 19.38
C TYR A 75 -10.94 28.01 20.42
N SER A 76 -12.07 28.72 20.50
CA SER A 76 -13.12 28.46 21.47
C SER A 76 -13.78 27.09 21.34
N SER A 77 -13.81 26.53 20.12
CA SER A 77 -14.24 25.16 19.82
C SER A 77 -13.29 24.06 20.33
N GLY A 78 -12.07 24.42 20.77
CA GLY A 78 -10.99 23.47 21.04
C GLY A 78 -10.13 23.13 19.82
N GLN A 79 -10.47 23.63 18.62
CA GLN A 79 -9.63 23.49 17.44
C GLN A 79 -8.28 24.20 17.62
N ILE A 80 -7.24 23.59 17.05
CA ILE A 80 -5.91 24.17 16.91
C ILE A 80 -5.64 24.37 15.42
N ARG A 81 -5.27 25.59 15.01
CA ARG A 81 -4.92 25.91 13.61
C ARG A 81 -3.54 26.55 13.52
N ASP A 82 -2.88 26.32 12.39
CA ASP A 82 -1.66 27.03 12.04
C ASP A 82 -2.01 28.49 11.69
N LEU A 83 -1.31 29.44 12.30
CA LEU A 83 -1.40 30.88 12.05
C LEU A 83 -0.04 31.47 11.67
N SER A 84 0.95 30.64 11.35
CA SER A 84 2.34 31.07 11.11
C SER A 84 2.44 32.07 9.96
N ARG A 85 1.50 32.03 9.02
CA ARG A 85 1.40 32.96 7.88
C ARG A 85 0.27 33.98 8.04
N ASP A 86 -0.47 33.94 9.15
CA ASP A 86 -1.61 34.82 9.45
C ASP A 86 -1.31 35.83 10.55
N VAL A 87 -0.13 35.74 11.18
CA VAL A 87 0.36 36.71 12.17
C VAL A 87 1.34 37.70 11.55
N THR A 88 1.48 38.85 12.19
CA THR A 88 2.60 39.77 11.96
C THR A 88 3.70 39.49 12.97
N TYR A 89 4.93 39.30 12.47
CA TYR A 89 6.11 39.16 13.32
C TYR A 89 6.79 40.52 13.52
N SER A 90 7.23 40.77 14.75
CA SER A 90 8.09 41.91 15.10
C SER A 90 9.23 41.45 16.00
N VAL A 91 10.37 42.14 15.93
CA VAL A 91 11.60 41.77 16.64
C VAL A 91 12.08 42.93 17.50
N THR A 92 12.37 42.67 18.78
CA THR A 92 12.89 43.68 19.71
C THR A 92 14.11 43.15 20.48
N PRO A 93 15.26 43.85 20.49
CA PRO A 93 15.59 45.01 19.67
C PRO A 93 15.73 44.62 18.18
N ALA A 94 15.43 45.56 17.28
CA ALA A 94 15.59 45.36 15.85
C ALA A 94 17.08 45.18 15.47
N GLY A 95 17.34 44.45 14.37
CA GLY A 95 18.67 44.28 13.80
C GLY A 95 19.52 43.14 14.38
N ILE A 96 18.98 42.35 15.32
CA ILE A 96 19.62 41.13 15.84
C ILE A 96 19.26 39.90 14.99
N ILE A 97 17.98 39.75 14.64
CA ILE A 97 17.44 38.71 13.77
C ILE A 97 16.43 39.33 12.79
N GLU A 98 16.19 38.61 11.70
CA GLU A 98 15.07 38.81 10.77
C GLU A 98 14.10 37.63 10.89
N VAL A 99 12.80 37.89 10.77
CA VAL A 99 11.76 36.85 10.71
C VAL A 99 10.92 37.11 9.47
N ASP A 100 10.89 36.18 8.53
CA ASP A 100 10.09 36.31 7.31
C ASP A 100 8.59 36.01 7.57
N ALA A 101 7.74 36.26 6.56
CA ALA A 101 6.30 36.05 6.65
C ALA A 101 5.89 34.57 6.83
N SER A 102 6.81 33.62 6.66
CA SER A 102 6.58 32.19 6.95
C SER A 102 6.97 31.82 8.38
N GLY A 103 7.49 32.75 9.17
CA GLY A 103 8.02 32.48 10.52
C GLY A 103 9.46 31.97 10.51
N TYR A 104 10.22 32.17 9.44
CA TYR A 104 11.61 31.72 9.37
C TYR A 104 12.58 32.77 9.90
N VAL A 105 13.32 32.40 10.93
CA VAL A 105 14.28 33.27 11.63
C VAL A 105 15.68 33.12 11.02
N SER A 106 16.29 34.25 10.68
CA SER A 106 17.69 34.35 10.22
C SER A 106 18.49 35.32 11.12
N PRO A 107 19.73 34.98 11.51
CA PRO A 107 20.57 35.83 12.34
C PRO A 107 21.19 36.99 11.55
N LEU A 108 21.23 38.18 12.15
CA LEU A 108 21.85 39.38 11.57
C LEU A 108 23.05 39.85 12.42
N LYS A 109 22.90 39.84 13.75
CA LYS A 109 23.92 40.28 14.71
C LYS A 109 23.83 39.44 15.99
N GLU A 110 24.95 39.28 16.69
CA GLU A 110 24.97 38.64 18.01
C GLU A 110 24.20 39.47 19.04
N GLY A 111 23.51 38.77 19.94
CA GLY A 111 22.68 39.37 20.96
C GLY A 111 21.40 38.58 21.22
N THR A 112 20.61 39.04 22.17
CA THR A 112 19.28 38.48 22.47
C THR A 112 18.21 39.39 21.89
N ALA A 113 17.22 38.79 21.22
CA ALA A 113 16.02 39.48 20.75
C ALA A 113 14.77 38.66 21.05
N THR A 114 13.67 39.36 21.29
CA THR A 114 12.34 38.78 21.45
C THR A 114 11.59 38.92 20.14
N VAL A 115 11.11 37.79 19.62
CA VAL A 115 10.15 37.74 18.52
C VAL A 115 8.75 37.81 19.13
N GLN A 116 7.93 38.76 18.69
CA GLN A 116 6.52 38.82 19.00
C GLN A 116 5.72 38.48 17.72
N ALA A 117 4.89 37.45 17.81
CA ALA A 117 3.86 37.15 16.84
C ALA A 117 2.56 37.81 17.31
N ARG A 118 1.87 38.54 16.43
CA ARG A 118 0.59 39.20 16.75
C ARG A 118 -0.45 38.96 15.66
N THR A 119 -1.64 38.59 16.09
CA THR A 119 -2.82 38.43 15.22
C THR A 119 -3.52 39.77 14.98
N THR A 120 -4.33 39.85 13.93
CA THR A 120 -5.18 41.02 13.66
C THR A 120 -6.25 41.24 14.74
N THR A 121 -6.64 40.18 15.45
CA THR A 121 -7.60 40.17 16.57
C THR A 121 -6.97 40.51 17.92
N GLY A 122 -5.68 40.81 17.96
CA GLY A 122 -4.98 41.34 19.13
C GLY A 122 -4.34 40.31 20.05
N GLN A 123 -4.50 39.00 19.82
CA GLN A 123 -3.75 37.97 20.55
C GLN A 123 -2.29 38.01 20.11
N ASP A 124 -1.38 37.86 21.07
CA ASP A 124 0.05 37.82 20.85
C ASP A 124 0.74 36.69 21.62
N ALA A 125 1.93 36.34 21.15
CA ALA A 125 2.85 35.44 21.82
C ALA A 125 4.28 35.88 21.53
N THR A 126 5.17 35.64 22.50
CA THR A 126 6.57 36.03 22.40
C THR A 126 7.49 34.85 22.60
N ILE A 127 8.63 34.86 21.93
CA ILE A 127 9.72 33.92 22.18
C ILE A 127 11.06 34.64 22.13
N SER A 128 11.95 34.29 23.05
CA SER A 128 13.31 34.85 23.09
C SER A 128 14.25 34.02 22.21
N VAL A 129 15.09 34.72 21.45
CA VAL A 129 16.11 34.15 20.57
C VAL A 129 17.45 34.74 20.98
N ASN A 130 18.41 33.88 21.29
CA ASN A 130 19.78 34.27 21.56
C ASN A 130 20.67 33.87 20.39
N VAL A 131 21.36 34.86 19.82
CA VAL A 131 22.21 34.71 18.66
C VAL A 131 23.68 34.79 19.07
N THR A 132 24.45 33.77 18.75
CA THR A 132 25.87 33.67 19.08
C THR A 132 26.71 33.25 17.87
N ASN A 133 28.02 33.47 17.94
CA ASN A 133 29.01 32.97 16.98
C ASN A 133 28.74 33.38 15.51
N ILE A 134 28.20 34.58 15.26
CA ILE A 134 28.10 35.11 13.88
C ILE A 134 29.48 35.52 13.37
N ALA A 135 30.30 36.13 14.25
CA ALA A 135 31.62 36.62 13.87
C ALA A 135 32.68 35.51 13.77
N ILE A 136 32.37 34.33 14.33
CA ILE A 136 33.23 33.15 14.28
C ILE A 136 32.83 32.32 13.06
N ASP A 137 33.80 32.09 12.17
CA ASP A 137 33.56 31.19 11.04
C ASP A 137 33.64 29.73 11.51
N LEU A 138 32.50 29.21 11.97
CA LEU A 138 32.39 27.84 12.45
C LEU A 138 32.73 26.85 11.31
N PRO A 139 33.58 25.84 11.55
CA PRO A 139 33.88 24.81 10.56
C PRO A 139 32.60 24.10 10.09
N VAL A 140 32.41 24.01 8.78
CA VAL A 140 31.31 23.24 8.19
C VAL A 140 31.64 21.76 8.28
N ASN A 141 30.73 20.97 8.86
CA ASN A 141 30.84 19.52 8.85
C ASN A 141 30.17 18.97 7.59
N PHE A 142 30.94 18.29 6.73
CA PHE A 142 30.45 17.81 5.43
C PHE A 142 29.32 16.77 5.57
N PRO A 143 29.49 15.66 6.33
CA PRO A 143 28.41 14.71 6.56
C PRO A 143 27.14 15.32 7.14
N ASN A 144 27.28 16.20 8.15
CA ASN A 144 26.14 16.70 8.91
C ASN A 144 25.40 17.87 8.23
N GLN A 145 26.06 18.61 7.33
CA GLN A 145 25.52 19.88 6.81
C GLN A 145 25.50 19.96 5.28
N VAL A 146 26.47 19.38 4.58
CA VAL A 146 26.57 19.47 3.11
C VAL A 146 25.81 18.32 2.44
N VAL A 147 26.01 17.09 2.90
CA VAL A 147 25.33 15.90 2.35
C VAL A 147 23.79 16.00 2.35
N PRO A 148 23.11 16.49 3.42
CA PRO A 148 21.65 16.61 3.41
C PRO A 148 21.13 17.54 2.29
N ILE A 149 21.91 18.54 1.89
CA ILE A 149 21.53 19.45 0.80
C ILE A 149 21.44 18.68 -0.52
N PHE A 150 22.36 17.74 -0.78
CA PHE A 150 22.30 16.93 -1.99
C PHE A 150 21.02 16.09 -2.05
N THR A 151 20.58 15.55 -0.92
CA THR A 151 19.33 14.79 -0.80
C THR A 151 18.12 15.70 -0.99
N LYS A 152 18.09 16.85 -0.30
CA LYS A 152 17.01 17.84 -0.40
C LYS A 152 16.72 18.25 -1.84
N PHE A 153 17.76 18.50 -2.63
CA PHE A 153 17.63 18.95 -4.02
C PHE A 153 17.71 17.80 -5.05
N GLY A 154 17.74 16.55 -4.58
CA GLY A 154 17.70 15.35 -5.44
C GLY A 154 18.99 15.09 -6.23
N CYS A 155 20.10 15.78 -5.93
CA CYS A 155 21.39 15.62 -6.61
C CYS A 155 21.92 14.19 -6.51
N ASN A 156 21.79 13.58 -5.33
CA ASN A 156 22.21 12.21 -5.01
C ASN A 156 21.05 11.20 -5.10
N SER A 157 20.01 11.50 -5.87
CA SER A 157 18.93 10.56 -6.16
C SER A 157 19.37 9.52 -7.22
N GLY A 158 18.67 8.37 -7.26
CA GLY A 158 18.93 7.30 -8.23
C GLY A 158 18.71 7.70 -9.69
N GLY A 159 17.99 8.80 -9.96
CA GLY A 159 17.84 9.37 -11.30
C GLY A 159 18.98 10.30 -11.73
N CYS A 160 19.88 10.68 -10.81
CA CYS A 160 20.94 11.67 -11.03
C CYS A 160 22.32 11.09 -10.66
N HIS A 161 23.05 11.73 -9.73
CA HIS A 161 24.40 11.30 -9.36
C HIS A 161 24.41 10.15 -8.35
N GLY A 162 23.26 9.81 -7.75
CA GLY A 162 23.09 8.73 -6.76
C GLY A 162 22.99 7.32 -7.35
N LYS A 163 22.99 7.17 -8.68
CA LYS A 163 22.99 5.85 -9.33
C LYS A 163 24.37 5.20 -9.24
N SER A 164 24.42 3.88 -9.25
CA SER A 164 25.67 3.10 -9.03
C SER A 164 26.85 3.53 -9.92
N GLY A 165 26.60 3.87 -11.18
CA GLY A 165 27.63 4.34 -12.12
C GLY A 165 27.90 5.85 -12.09
N GLY A 166 27.15 6.63 -11.29
CA GLY A 166 27.11 8.08 -11.38
C GLY A 166 26.56 8.61 -12.70
N GLN A 167 26.50 9.93 -12.84
CA GLN A 167 26.08 10.61 -14.05
C GLN A 167 27.24 11.42 -14.62
N ASN A 168 27.57 11.20 -15.90
CA ASN A 168 28.62 11.93 -16.64
C ASN A 168 29.98 11.94 -15.92
N GLY A 169 30.37 10.80 -15.35
CA GLY A 169 31.64 10.65 -14.63
C GLY A 169 31.68 11.36 -13.28
N PHE A 170 30.53 11.67 -12.67
CA PHE A 170 30.43 12.13 -11.28
C PHE A 170 29.36 11.33 -10.55
N ARG A 171 29.71 10.79 -9.38
CA ARG A 171 28.83 9.99 -8.54
C ARG A 171 28.78 10.55 -7.12
N LEU A 172 27.62 10.35 -6.51
CA LEU A 172 27.34 10.55 -5.09
C LEU A 172 26.71 9.24 -4.58
N ALA A 173 26.86 8.95 -3.30
CA ALA A 173 26.16 7.90 -2.61
C ALA A 173 24.65 8.19 -2.63
N LEU A 174 23.85 7.16 -2.88
CA LEU A 174 22.39 7.31 -2.95
C LEU A 174 21.86 7.93 -1.64
N LEU A 175 21.12 9.03 -1.76
CA LEU A 175 20.54 9.80 -0.63
C LEU A 175 21.53 10.20 0.47
N GLY A 176 22.84 10.15 0.22
CA GLY A 176 23.86 10.58 1.15
C GLY A 176 24.16 9.58 2.27
N PHE A 177 23.84 8.30 2.05
CA PHE A 177 24.10 7.25 3.05
C PHE A 177 25.58 6.97 3.31
N GLU A 178 26.47 7.37 2.40
CA GLU A 178 27.92 7.17 2.53
C GLU A 178 28.68 8.50 2.34
N PRO A 179 28.66 9.41 3.33
CA PRO A 179 29.31 10.72 3.24
C PRO A 179 30.80 10.66 2.90
N ALA A 180 31.51 9.63 3.36
CA ALA A 180 32.93 9.46 3.03
C ALA A 180 33.15 9.28 1.53
N GLU A 181 32.31 8.48 0.86
CA GLU A 181 32.37 8.29 -0.58
C GLU A 181 31.99 9.56 -1.33
N ASP A 182 30.93 10.24 -0.90
CA ASP A 182 30.51 11.53 -1.45
C ASP A 182 31.67 12.53 -1.45
N TYR A 183 32.40 12.60 -0.33
CA TYR A 183 33.54 13.48 -0.18
C TYR A 183 34.69 13.09 -1.12
N GLU A 184 35.04 11.81 -1.21
CA GLU A 184 36.09 11.34 -2.11
C GLU A 184 35.80 11.69 -3.57
N TYR A 185 34.58 11.45 -4.05
CA TYR A 185 34.19 11.75 -5.43
C TYR A 185 34.07 13.25 -5.69
N LEU A 186 33.59 14.00 -4.72
CA LEU A 186 33.41 15.44 -4.89
C LEU A 186 34.74 16.19 -4.78
N VAL A 187 35.59 15.85 -3.82
CA VAL A 187 36.79 16.62 -3.45
C VAL A 187 38.05 16.08 -4.11
N LYS A 188 38.24 14.75 -4.21
CA LYS A 188 39.53 14.17 -4.63
C LYS A 188 39.52 13.65 -6.07
N GLU A 189 38.45 12.98 -6.48
CA GLU A 189 38.37 12.36 -7.81
C GLU A 189 38.54 13.40 -8.93
N GLY A 190 39.16 12.99 -10.05
CA GLY A 190 39.41 13.87 -11.18
C GLY A 190 40.36 15.03 -10.84
N ARG A 191 41.25 14.83 -9.86
CA ARG A 191 42.21 15.84 -9.36
C ARG A 191 41.52 17.08 -8.79
N GLY A 192 40.38 16.89 -8.11
CA GLY A 192 39.63 17.97 -7.46
C GLY A 192 38.95 18.97 -8.39
N ARG A 193 38.82 18.66 -9.69
CA ARG A 193 38.27 19.55 -10.74
C ARG A 193 36.87 20.12 -10.49
N ARG A 194 36.14 19.63 -9.48
CA ARG A 194 34.73 19.97 -9.22
C ARG A 194 34.56 21.16 -8.29
N LEU A 195 35.58 21.46 -7.50
CA LEU A 195 35.58 22.51 -6.48
C LEU A 195 36.78 23.43 -6.72
N PHE A 196 36.59 24.73 -6.52
CA PHE A 196 37.65 25.71 -6.66
C PHE A 196 37.71 26.63 -5.43
N PRO A 197 38.47 26.25 -4.38
CA PRO A 197 38.50 26.98 -3.10
C PRO A 197 38.92 28.45 -3.22
N ALA A 198 39.79 28.79 -4.18
CA ALA A 198 40.23 30.17 -4.40
C ALA A 198 39.16 31.07 -5.04
N ALA A 199 38.12 30.48 -5.65
CA ALA A 199 36.95 31.18 -6.17
C ALA A 199 35.72 30.25 -6.08
N PRO A 200 35.14 30.10 -4.88
CA PRO A 200 34.12 29.08 -4.63
C PRO A 200 32.92 29.16 -5.59
N ASP A 201 32.50 30.37 -5.96
CA ASP A 201 31.44 30.66 -6.94
C ASP A 201 31.70 30.05 -8.33
N ARG A 202 32.97 29.84 -8.68
CA ARG A 202 33.41 29.21 -9.95
C ARG A 202 33.48 27.69 -9.88
N SER A 203 33.23 27.09 -8.72
CA SER A 203 33.18 25.64 -8.57
C SER A 203 32.13 25.03 -9.49
N LEU A 204 32.46 23.92 -10.17
CA LEU A 204 31.50 23.21 -11.03
C LEU A 204 30.27 22.78 -10.24
N LEU A 205 30.43 22.41 -8.95
CA LEU A 205 29.31 22.09 -8.07
C LEU A 205 28.27 23.21 -8.01
N LEU A 206 28.70 24.44 -7.66
CA LEU A 206 27.80 25.58 -7.51
C LEU A 206 27.24 26.04 -8.85
N THR A 207 28.09 26.18 -9.87
CA THR A 207 27.66 26.66 -11.20
C THR A 207 26.69 25.70 -11.89
N LYS A 208 26.82 24.38 -11.71
CA LYS A 208 25.85 23.40 -12.22
C LYS A 208 24.57 23.39 -11.39
N ALA A 209 24.67 23.48 -10.07
CA ALA A 209 23.49 23.48 -9.18
C ALA A 209 22.62 24.73 -9.40
N SER A 210 23.23 25.90 -9.64
CA SER A 210 22.52 27.15 -9.95
C SER A 210 22.09 27.27 -11.41
N ALA A 211 22.45 26.31 -12.27
CA ALA A 211 22.30 26.39 -13.72
C ALA A 211 23.01 27.60 -14.37
N SER A 212 23.99 28.22 -13.70
CA SER A 212 24.93 29.18 -14.32
C SER A 212 25.81 28.52 -15.38
N SER A 213 25.97 27.19 -15.30
CA SER A 213 26.49 26.32 -16.35
C SER A 213 25.44 25.28 -16.74
N PRO A 214 25.34 24.89 -18.03
CA PRO A 214 24.34 23.92 -18.48
C PRO A 214 24.40 22.60 -17.68
N HIS A 215 23.28 22.20 -17.10
CA HIS A 215 23.16 21.01 -16.29
C HIS A 215 21.91 20.24 -16.72
N GLY A 216 22.06 18.95 -17.04
CA GLY A 216 20.93 18.11 -17.48
C GLY A 216 19.82 17.95 -16.43
N GLY A 217 20.17 18.14 -15.15
CA GLY A 217 19.19 18.17 -14.07
C GLY A 217 18.47 19.51 -13.90
N GLY A 218 18.77 20.53 -14.70
CA GLY A 218 18.18 21.87 -14.58
C GLY A 218 18.69 22.67 -13.38
N HIS A 219 17.98 23.75 -13.07
CA HIS A 219 18.21 24.61 -11.89
C HIS A 219 17.77 23.88 -10.62
N ARG A 220 18.69 23.71 -9.66
CA ARG A 220 18.46 22.97 -8.42
C ARG A 220 18.57 23.84 -7.19
N ILE A 221 19.59 24.69 -7.10
CA ILE A 221 19.86 25.54 -5.94
C ILE A 221 19.95 26.99 -6.40
N ALA A 222 19.08 27.84 -5.87
CA ALA A 222 19.14 29.28 -6.15
C ALA A 222 20.42 29.89 -5.59
N VAL A 223 21.04 30.81 -6.35
CA VAL A 223 22.17 31.62 -5.89
C VAL A 223 21.75 32.37 -4.61
N ASP A 224 22.66 32.47 -3.65
CA ASP A 224 22.47 33.11 -2.34
C ASP A 224 21.41 32.48 -1.43
N SER A 225 20.79 31.37 -1.83
CA SER A 225 19.96 30.57 -0.92
C SER A 225 20.79 30.07 0.28
N PRO A 226 20.16 29.76 1.45
CA PRO A 226 20.88 29.22 2.60
C PRO A 226 21.74 27.99 2.27
N ALA A 227 21.23 27.10 1.42
CA ALA A 227 21.96 25.93 0.94
C ALA A 227 23.18 26.32 0.08
N TYR A 228 23.03 27.29 -0.83
CA TYR A 228 24.14 27.81 -1.64
C TYR A 228 25.23 28.42 -0.76
N ARG A 229 24.87 29.28 0.19
CA ARG A 229 25.82 29.94 1.11
C ARG A 229 26.57 28.93 1.98
N LEU A 230 25.90 27.88 2.45
CA LEU A 230 26.53 26.83 3.25
C LEU A 230 27.56 26.03 2.43
N ILE A 231 27.23 25.66 1.19
CA ILE A 231 28.17 24.97 0.29
C ILE A 231 29.32 25.90 -0.11
N TYR A 232 29.02 27.16 -0.42
CA TYR A 232 30.04 28.17 -0.73
C TYR A 232 31.05 28.29 0.42
N ARG A 233 30.56 28.46 1.66
CA ARG A 233 31.40 28.55 2.85
C ARG A 233 32.23 27.29 3.07
N TRP A 234 31.63 26.12 2.89
CA TRP A 234 32.37 24.85 2.98
C TRP A 234 33.54 24.82 2.01
N ILE A 235 33.34 25.27 0.76
CA ILE A 235 34.42 25.34 -0.24
C ILE A 235 35.47 26.39 0.14
N GLU A 236 35.03 27.57 0.62
CA GLU A 236 35.89 28.66 1.10
C GLU A 236 36.80 28.22 2.27
N GLN A 237 36.28 27.39 3.18
CA GLN A 237 37.02 26.84 4.32
C GLN A 237 38.04 25.74 3.94
N GLY A 238 38.23 25.46 2.64
CA GLY A 238 39.10 24.39 2.18
C GLY A 238 38.44 23.00 2.27
N MET A 239 37.11 22.96 2.23
CA MET A 239 36.29 21.74 2.15
C MET A 239 36.52 20.78 3.31
N PRO A 240 36.47 21.20 4.60
CA PRO A 240 36.66 20.30 5.72
C PRO A 240 35.66 19.13 5.70
N TYR A 241 36.12 17.93 6.05
CA TYR A 241 35.22 16.78 6.21
C TYR A 241 34.43 16.88 7.53
N GLY A 242 35.12 17.17 8.64
CA GLY A 242 34.60 17.04 10.01
C GLY A 242 35.49 16.11 10.84
N ASN A 243 35.26 16.04 12.15
CA ASN A 243 36.01 15.15 13.05
C ASN A 243 35.23 13.84 13.30
N PRO A 244 35.91 12.71 13.54
CA PRO A 244 35.26 11.44 13.89
C PRO A 244 34.40 11.50 15.17
N GLU A 245 34.77 12.37 16.11
CA GLU A 245 34.07 12.58 17.38
C GLU A 245 32.94 13.62 17.28
N ASP A 246 32.74 14.23 16.10
CA ASP A 246 31.63 15.18 15.91
C ASP A 246 30.29 14.44 16.10
N PRO A 247 29.31 15.06 16.76
CA PRO A 247 28.03 14.42 17.02
C PRO A 247 27.29 14.12 15.71
N THR A 248 26.61 12.98 15.66
CA THR A 248 25.81 12.54 14.50
C THR A 248 24.32 12.60 14.82
N VAL A 249 23.46 12.59 13.79
CA VAL A 249 22.01 12.60 14.00
C VAL A 249 21.54 11.25 14.51
N ALA A 250 20.96 11.24 15.70
CA ALA A 250 20.39 10.05 16.32
C ALA A 250 18.93 9.78 15.87
N ARG A 251 18.14 10.84 15.71
CA ARG A 251 16.75 10.78 15.19
C ARG A 251 16.30 12.15 14.68
N ILE A 252 15.19 12.17 13.96
CA ILE A 252 14.45 13.41 13.69
C ILE A 252 13.06 13.37 14.33
N GLU A 253 12.50 14.56 14.55
CA GLU A 253 11.17 14.77 15.11
C GLU A 253 10.42 15.75 14.22
N VAL A 254 9.19 15.42 13.85
CA VAL A 254 8.30 16.30 13.08
C VAL A 254 7.27 16.89 14.02
N ILE A 255 7.13 18.21 14.01
CA ILE A 255 6.31 18.96 14.95
C ILE A 255 5.34 19.87 14.19
N PRO A 256 4.02 19.77 14.43
CA PRO A 256 3.36 18.70 15.19
C PRO A 256 3.55 17.32 14.54
N GLU A 257 3.41 16.24 15.30
CA GLU A 257 3.41 14.87 14.75
C GLU A 257 2.09 14.55 14.04
N GLU A 258 0.98 15.08 14.56
CA GLU A 258 -0.36 14.91 13.99
C GLU A 258 -1.22 16.16 14.09
N ARG A 259 -2.20 16.29 13.18
CA ARG A 259 -3.17 17.40 13.19
C ARG A 259 -4.52 16.99 12.61
N LEU A 260 -5.60 17.40 13.28
CA LEU A 260 -6.92 17.53 12.65
C LEU A 260 -6.94 18.78 11.77
N MET A 261 -7.11 18.60 10.47
CA MET A 261 -7.02 19.68 9.48
C MET A 261 -8.33 19.85 8.73
N GLY A 262 -8.65 21.11 8.39
CA GLY A 262 -9.78 21.40 7.51
C GLY A 262 -9.45 20.99 6.06
N ARG A 263 -10.44 21.11 5.17
CA ARG A 263 -10.20 21.07 3.73
C ARG A 263 -9.49 22.34 3.30
N ASP A 264 -8.62 22.24 2.30
CA ASP A 264 -7.87 23.38 1.74
C ASP A 264 -7.08 24.17 2.82
N ALA A 265 -6.73 23.48 3.91
CA ALA A 265 -6.07 24.06 5.08
C ALA A 265 -4.56 23.86 5.00
N LYS A 266 -3.82 24.74 5.68
CA LYS A 266 -2.35 24.74 5.68
C LYS A 266 -1.81 24.44 7.07
N GLN A 267 -0.72 23.69 7.14
CA GLN A 267 0.04 23.43 8.36
C GLN A 267 1.54 23.49 8.02
N GLN A 268 2.25 24.45 8.61
CA GLN A 268 3.71 24.44 8.63
C GLN A 268 4.16 23.38 9.63
N ILE A 269 5.07 22.50 9.22
CA ILE A 269 5.75 21.57 10.12
C ILE A 269 7.19 22.05 10.38
N ILE A 270 7.73 21.66 11.54
CA ILE A 270 9.13 21.83 11.91
C ILE A 270 9.75 20.44 11.95
N VAL A 271 10.98 20.31 11.45
CA VAL A 271 11.77 19.09 11.60
C VAL A 271 12.98 19.40 12.47
N VAL A 272 13.07 18.73 13.62
CA VAL A 272 14.17 18.87 14.57
C VAL A 272 15.04 17.63 14.51
N ALA A 273 16.32 17.80 14.18
CA ALA A 273 17.33 16.76 14.31
C ALA A 273 17.86 16.74 15.75
N HIS A 274 17.86 15.56 16.35
CA HIS A 274 18.45 15.29 17.67
C HIS A 274 19.78 14.58 17.47
N TYR A 275 20.85 15.13 18.02
CA TYR A 275 22.22 14.63 17.86
C TYR A 275 22.66 13.75 19.04
N THR A 276 23.69 12.93 18.84
CA THR A 276 24.22 11.98 19.84
C THR A 276 24.78 12.63 21.10
N ASP A 277 25.12 13.93 21.06
CA ASP A 277 25.55 14.71 22.22
C ASP A 277 24.39 15.40 22.96
N GLY A 278 23.15 15.15 22.54
CA GLY A 278 21.94 15.78 23.08
C GLY A 278 21.66 17.17 22.51
N SER A 279 22.51 17.70 21.62
CA SER A 279 22.21 18.94 20.91
C SER A 279 21.09 18.73 19.87
N THR A 280 20.41 19.82 19.50
CA THR A 280 19.34 19.78 18.51
C THR A 280 19.53 20.85 17.44
N LYS A 281 19.04 20.62 16.23
CA LYS A 281 19.01 21.63 15.15
C LYS A 281 17.68 21.60 14.43
N ASP A 282 17.21 22.77 14.02
CA ASP A 282 16.17 22.88 13.01
C ASP A 282 16.77 22.48 11.65
N VAL A 283 16.15 21.49 11.01
CA VAL A 283 16.56 20.96 9.71
C VAL A 283 15.40 21.00 8.71
N THR A 284 14.35 21.78 8.99
CA THR A 284 13.11 21.81 8.21
C THR A 284 13.39 22.11 6.73
N ARG A 285 14.13 23.18 6.44
CA ARG A 285 14.44 23.59 5.06
C ARG A 285 15.52 22.75 4.37
N THR A 286 16.18 21.85 5.09
CA THR A 286 17.13 20.85 4.54
C THR A 286 16.57 19.43 4.52
N THR A 287 15.33 19.24 4.98
CA THR A 287 14.62 17.95 5.00
C THR A 287 13.86 17.73 3.70
N GLN A 288 13.97 16.54 3.10
CA GLN A 288 13.14 16.17 1.96
C GLN A 288 11.74 15.73 2.45
N PHE A 289 10.70 16.17 1.76
CA PHE A 289 9.32 15.84 2.11
C PHE A 289 8.60 15.16 0.95
N ASP A 290 7.73 14.19 1.27
CA ASP A 290 6.91 13.47 0.30
C ASP A 290 5.55 13.11 0.94
N SER A 291 4.44 13.34 0.24
CA SER A 291 3.12 12.86 0.65
C SER A 291 2.88 11.44 0.15
N ASN A 292 2.24 10.59 0.97
CA ASN A 292 1.84 9.25 0.52
C ASN A 292 0.56 9.25 -0.31
N ASP A 293 -0.24 10.32 -0.28
CA ASP A 293 -1.43 10.53 -1.10
C ASP A 293 -1.56 12.01 -1.49
N THR A 294 -1.09 12.35 -2.68
CA THR A 294 -1.13 13.72 -3.22
C THR A 294 -2.54 14.18 -3.59
N GLU A 295 -3.52 13.28 -3.73
CA GLU A 295 -4.93 13.70 -3.91
C GLU A 295 -5.52 14.25 -2.60
N MET A 296 -4.96 13.88 -1.45
CA MET A 296 -5.43 14.28 -0.13
C MET A 296 -4.62 15.41 0.51
N ALA A 297 -3.29 15.39 0.37
CA ALA A 297 -2.44 16.50 0.80
C ALA A 297 -1.12 16.57 0.02
N GLU A 298 -0.65 17.78 -0.21
CA GLU A 298 0.68 18.06 -0.75
C GLU A 298 1.56 18.72 0.31
N VAL A 299 2.88 18.63 0.12
CA VAL A 299 3.87 19.29 0.97
C VAL A 299 4.89 19.99 0.09
N ASP A 300 5.18 21.25 0.40
CA ASP A 300 6.18 22.01 -0.34
C ASP A 300 7.61 21.83 0.21
N VAL A 301 8.57 22.44 -0.48
CA VAL A 301 9.99 22.37 -0.10
C VAL A 301 10.32 23.07 1.23
N THR A 302 9.39 23.83 1.81
CA THR A 302 9.56 24.50 3.10
C THR A 302 8.91 23.75 4.26
N GLY A 303 8.25 22.62 3.99
CA GLY A 303 7.49 21.88 5.00
C GLY A 303 6.10 22.47 5.24
N LEU A 304 5.53 23.19 4.26
CA LEU A 304 4.13 23.60 4.32
C LEU A 304 3.24 22.50 3.73
N VAL A 305 2.45 21.86 4.59
CA VAL A 305 1.46 20.86 4.18
C VAL A 305 0.15 21.56 3.84
N THR A 306 -0.44 21.22 2.70
CA THR A 306 -1.75 21.73 2.25
C THR A 306 -2.68 20.56 2.01
N THR A 307 -3.80 20.50 2.72
CA THR A 307 -4.84 19.48 2.51
C THR A 307 -5.72 19.83 1.32
N ALA A 308 -6.28 18.81 0.68
CA ALA A 308 -7.27 18.94 -0.38
C ALA A 308 -8.69 18.69 0.18
N LYS A 309 -9.61 18.22 -0.68
CA LYS A 309 -11.04 18.04 -0.34
C LYS A 309 -11.39 16.65 0.19
N LEU A 310 -10.54 15.66 -0.04
CA LEU A 310 -10.80 14.28 0.37
C LEU A 310 -10.76 14.15 1.90
N THR A 311 -11.59 13.24 2.42
CA THR A 311 -11.68 12.94 3.84
C THR A 311 -10.85 11.70 4.18
N GLY A 312 -10.18 11.72 5.34
CA GLY A 312 -9.47 10.57 5.89
C GLY A 312 -8.12 10.96 6.49
N SER A 313 -7.18 10.03 6.49
CA SER A 313 -5.83 10.21 7.02
C SER A 313 -4.81 10.26 5.88
N VAL A 314 -3.85 11.17 5.95
CA VAL A 314 -2.71 11.26 5.00
C VAL A 314 -1.42 11.47 5.79
N ALA A 315 -0.32 10.89 5.29
CA ALA A 315 0.99 10.95 5.91
C ALA A 315 1.98 11.71 5.02
N VAL A 316 2.66 12.69 5.62
CA VAL A 316 3.76 13.42 5.00
C VAL A 316 5.06 12.92 5.62
N MET A 317 5.88 12.28 4.80
CA MET A 317 7.21 11.82 5.17
C MET A 317 8.19 12.98 5.22
N ALA A 318 9.09 12.96 6.20
CA ALA A 318 10.21 13.88 6.36
C ALA A 318 11.50 13.05 6.41
N ARG A 319 12.48 13.35 5.55
CA ARG A 319 13.74 12.60 5.42
C ARG A 319 14.97 13.48 5.58
N TYR A 320 15.85 13.10 6.51
CA TYR A 320 17.08 13.83 6.80
C TYR A 320 18.17 12.89 7.30
N LEU A 321 19.30 12.79 6.57
CA LEU A 321 20.45 11.94 6.91
C LEU A 321 20.09 10.49 7.26
N GLY A 322 19.23 9.88 6.44
CA GLY A 322 18.74 8.51 6.63
C GLY A 322 17.74 8.32 7.77
N GLN A 323 17.50 9.35 8.58
CA GLN A 323 16.40 9.37 9.53
C GLN A 323 15.10 9.75 8.84
N VAL A 324 14.01 9.16 9.34
CA VAL A 324 12.67 9.38 8.81
C VAL A 324 11.70 9.74 9.92
N GLY A 325 10.93 10.79 9.70
CA GLY A 325 9.82 11.22 10.55
C GLY A 325 8.56 11.36 9.72
N VAL A 326 7.40 11.40 10.37
CA VAL A 326 6.10 11.45 9.68
C VAL A 326 5.21 12.47 10.35
N PHE A 327 4.61 13.37 9.57
CA PHE A 327 3.46 14.16 9.98
C PHE A 327 2.18 13.48 9.49
N ARG A 328 1.15 13.40 10.34
CA ARG A 328 -0.16 12.83 9.99
C ARG A 328 -1.23 13.92 10.00
N ALA A 329 -1.87 14.15 8.86
CA ALA A 329 -3.07 14.97 8.79
C ALA A 329 -4.30 14.06 8.77
N THR A 330 -5.30 14.39 9.59
CA THR A 330 -6.63 13.80 9.52
C THR A 330 -7.60 14.89 9.09
N VAL A 331 -8.22 14.71 7.93
CA VAL A 331 -9.25 15.60 7.37
C VAL A 331 -10.62 14.98 7.65
N PRO A 332 -11.42 15.51 8.57
CA PRO A 332 -12.74 14.97 8.87
C PRO A 332 -13.77 15.41 7.84
N LEU A 333 -14.85 14.63 7.74
CA LEU A 333 -16.07 15.01 7.04
C LEU A 333 -16.93 15.94 7.93
N GLY A 334 -16.94 15.67 9.24
CA GLY A 334 -17.58 16.52 10.25
C GLY A 334 -19.09 16.30 10.43
N ILE A 335 -19.66 15.26 9.83
CA ILE A 335 -21.08 14.93 9.98
C ILE A 335 -21.30 14.20 11.29
N GLU A 336 -22.37 14.55 12.00
CA GLU A 336 -22.74 13.84 13.22
C GLU A 336 -23.09 12.38 12.91
N VAL A 337 -22.34 11.44 13.50
CA VAL A 337 -22.54 10.01 13.29
C VAL A 337 -23.53 9.48 14.33
N THR A 338 -24.81 9.65 14.05
CA THR A 338 -25.91 9.25 14.95
C THR A 338 -26.29 7.77 14.82
N ASN A 339 -26.19 7.21 13.61
CA ASN A 339 -26.65 5.86 13.30
C ASN A 339 -25.53 5.02 12.68
N LEU A 340 -24.98 4.09 13.47
CA LEU A 340 -24.11 3.02 12.98
C LEU A 340 -24.80 1.66 13.22
N PRO A 341 -24.54 0.65 12.39
CA PRO A 341 -24.96 -0.71 12.68
C PRO A 341 -24.44 -1.19 14.05
N PRO A 342 -25.09 -2.18 14.67
CA PRO A 342 -24.60 -2.76 15.92
C PRO A 342 -23.17 -3.30 15.78
N GLU A 343 -22.32 -3.00 16.76
CA GLU A 343 -20.98 -3.60 16.87
C GLU A 343 -21.13 -5.09 17.19
N ARG A 344 -20.62 -5.98 16.32
CA ARG A 344 -20.66 -7.44 16.52
C ARG A 344 -19.35 -7.99 17.05
N ASN A 345 -18.22 -7.37 16.71
CA ASN A 345 -16.91 -7.80 17.16
C ASN A 345 -15.87 -6.67 17.18
N LEU A 346 -14.60 -7.04 17.38
CA LEU A 346 -13.47 -6.12 17.45
C LEU A 346 -13.25 -5.28 16.18
N VAL A 347 -13.64 -5.78 15.00
CA VAL A 347 -13.51 -5.04 13.73
C VAL A 347 -14.44 -3.84 13.76
N ASP A 348 -15.71 -4.07 14.09
CA ASP A 348 -16.73 -3.02 14.15
C ASP A 348 -16.33 -1.93 15.14
N LYS A 349 -15.88 -2.33 16.33
CA LYS A 349 -15.43 -1.39 17.37
C LYS A 349 -14.37 -0.41 16.85
N GLN A 350 -13.34 -0.91 16.17
CA GLN A 350 -12.22 -0.06 15.73
C GLN A 350 -12.56 0.76 14.48
N VAL A 351 -13.32 0.19 13.54
CA VAL A 351 -13.76 0.94 12.34
C VAL A 351 -14.76 2.02 12.74
N PHE A 352 -15.76 1.69 13.55
CA PHE A 352 -16.79 2.65 13.99
C PHE A 352 -16.21 3.75 14.89
N ALA A 353 -15.20 3.46 15.71
CA ALA A 353 -14.46 4.50 16.42
C ALA A 353 -13.78 5.48 15.44
N LYS A 354 -13.16 4.98 14.37
CA LYS A 354 -12.55 5.82 13.32
C LYS A 354 -13.59 6.61 12.53
N LEU A 355 -14.72 6.01 12.17
CA LEU A 355 -15.81 6.69 11.48
C LEU A 355 -16.42 7.81 12.34
N LYS A 356 -16.61 7.57 13.64
CA LYS A 356 -17.05 8.61 14.60
C LYS A 356 -16.04 9.77 14.67
N SER A 357 -14.74 9.48 14.73
CA SER A 357 -13.73 10.55 14.81
C SER A 357 -13.61 11.38 13.54
N LEU A 358 -13.95 10.80 12.38
CA LEU A 358 -14.02 11.53 11.11
C LEU A 358 -15.35 12.25 10.89
N GLY A 359 -16.37 11.96 11.69
CA GLY A 359 -17.74 12.39 11.41
C GLY A 359 -18.25 11.80 10.09
N MET A 360 -18.00 10.50 9.84
CA MET A 360 -18.34 9.82 8.58
C MET A 360 -19.41 8.74 8.82
N PRO A 361 -20.67 8.95 8.42
CA PRO A 361 -21.72 7.94 8.51
C PRO A 361 -21.43 6.72 7.63
N SER A 362 -21.71 5.53 8.13
CA SER A 362 -21.61 4.30 7.34
C SER A 362 -22.83 4.11 6.42
N SER A 363 -22.68 3.33 5.35
CA SER A 363 -23.81 2.81 4.57
C SER A 363 -24.65 1.83 5.40
N ALA A 364 -25.88 1.55 4.98
CA ALA A 364 -26.71 0.52 5.61
C ALA A 364 -26.08 -0.87 5.49
N VAL A 365 -26.48 -1.82 6.33
CA VAL A 365 -26.12 -3.24 6.16
C VAL A 365 -26.77 -3.76 4.87
N CYS A 366 -26.03 -4.52 4.07
CA CYS A 366 -26.52 -5.10 2.84
C CYS A 366 -27.59 -6.18 3.09
N ASP A 367 -28.44 -6.40 2.09
CA ASP A 367 -29.43 -7.46 2.12
C ASP A 367 -28.79 -8.86 2.06
N ASP A 368 -29.62 -9.88 2.27
CA ASP A 368 -29.15 -11.27 2.34
C ASP A 368 -28.67 -11.82 1.00
N ALA A 369 -29.24 -11.37 -0.12
CA ALA A 369 -28.80 -11.77 -1.45
C ALA A 369 -27.39 -11.26 -1.75
N THR A 370 -27.16 -9.97 -1.48
CA THR A 370 -25.87 -9.30 -1.59
C THR A 370 -24.85 -9.99 -0.68
N PHE A 371 -25.20 -10.19 0.60
CA PHE A 371 -24.33 -10.88 1.55
C PHE A 371 -23.94 -12.28 1.05
N LEU A 372 -24.91 -13.09 0.62
CA LEU A 372 -24.68 -14.45 0.17
C LEU A 372 -23.73 -14.51 -1.03
N ARG A 373 -23.98 -13.67 -2.04
CA ARG A 373 -23.13 -13.59 -3.22
C ARG A 373 -21.72 -13.17 -2.82
N ARG A 374 -21.62 -12.11 -2.02
CA ARG A 374 -20.34 -11.53 -1.60
C ARG A 374 -19.47 -12.51 -0.84
N VAL A 375 -20.03 -13.14 0.20
CA VAL A 375 -19.29 -14.06 1.05
C VAL A 375 -18.92 -15.36 0.30
N THR A 376 -19.77 -15.82 -0.63
CA THR A 376 -19.47 -17.00 -1.44
C THR A 376 -18.34 -16.70 -2.44
N VAL A 377 -18.36 -15.54 -3.09
CA VAL A 377 -17.26 -15.12 -3.97
C VAL A 377 -15.96 -14.94 -3.20
N ASP A 378 -15.99 -14.24 -2.07
CA ASP A 378 -14.79 -13.93 -1.29
C ASP A 378 -14.18 -15.16 -0.61
N ILE A 379 -14.99 -16.10 -0.12
CA ILE A 379 -14.47 -17.29 0.57
C ILE A 379 -14.21 -18.45 -0.40
N ALA A 380 -15.13 -18.72 -1.33
CA ALA A 380 -15.13 -19.92 -2.16
C ALA A 380 -14.76 -19.67 -3.63
N GLY A 381 -14.57 -18.42 -4.06
CA GLY A 381 -14.12 -18.11 -5.43
C GLY A 381 -15.13 -18.49 -6.52
N ARG A 382 -16.43 -18.55 -6.20
CA ARG A 382 -17.50 -18.90 -7.14
C ARG A 382 -18.80 -18.18 -6.79
N LEU A 383 -19.78 -18.22 -7.69
CA LEU A 383 -21.14 -17.78 -7.37
C LEU A 383 -21.86 -18.84 -6.49
N PRO A 384 -22.84 -18.44 -5.68
CA PRO A 384 -23.76 -19.37 -5.03
C PRO A 384 -24.44 -20.27 -6.07
N THR A 385 -24.65 -21.54 -5.74
CA THR A 385 -25.51 -22.39 -6.56
C THR A 385 -26.96 -21.97 -6.39
N HIS A 386 -27.82 -22.34 -7.34
CA HIS A 386 -29.26 -22.06 -7.24
C HIS A 386 -29.87 -22.62 -5.94
N ALA A 387 -29.55 -23.86 -5.58
CA ALA A 387 -30.01 -24.49 -4.33
C ALA A 387 -29.49 -23.76 -3.07
N GLU A 388 -28.24 -23.28 -3.09
CA GLU A 388 -27.71 -22.47 -1.98
C GLU A 388 -28.43 -21.14 -1.84
N ALA A 389 -28.73 -20.47 -2.96
CA ALA A 389 -29.46 -19.21 -2.98
C ALA A 389 -30.88 -19.38 -2.44
N GLU A 390 -31.64 -20.35 -2.95
CA GLU A 390 -32.99 -20.61 -2.47
C GLU A 390 -33.03 -20.95 -0.98
N ALA A 391 -32.18 -21.88 -0.53
CA ALA A 391 -32.14 -22.29 0.87
C ALA A 391 -31.80 -21.12 1.81
N PHE A 392 -30.86 -20.26 1.42
CA PHE A 392 -30.42 -19.15 2.26
C PHE A 392 -31.43 -17.99 2.33
N LEU A 393 -32.10 -17.69 1.21
CA LEU A 393 -33.07 -16.60 1.14
C LEU A 393 -34.35 -16.90 1.93
N VAL A 394 -34.77 -18.17 2.02
CA VAL A 394 -35.94 -18.57 2.81
C VAL A 394 -35.64 -18.76 4.30
N ASP A 395 -34.37 -19.04 4.66
CA ASP A 395 -33.96 -19.20 6.05
C ASP A 395 -34.14 -17.90 6.85
N GLN A 396 -34.88 -17.97 7.95
CA GLN A 396 -35.15 -16.83 8.85
C GLN A 396 -34.32 -16.90 10.15
N SER A 397 -33.40 -17.85 10.25
CA SER A 397 -32.55 -18.01 11.44
C SER A 397 -31.66 -16.78 11.63
N ALA A 398 -31.62 -16.24 12.86
CA ALA A 398 -30.82 -15.05 13.18
C ALA A 398 -29.31 -15.25 12.96
N ASP A 399 -28.83 -16.50 12.99
CA ASP A 399 -27.43 -16.89 12.82
C ASP A 399 -27.11 -17.43 11.42
N LYS A 400 -28.02 -17.34 10.44
CA LYS A 400 -27.84 -17.91 9.09
C LYS A 400 -26.58 -17.41 8.38
N ARG A 401 -26.22 -16.12 8.55
CA ARG A 401 -25.01 -15.52 7.97
C ARG A 401 -23.73 -16.17 8.53
N ALA A 402 -23.68 -16.38 9.85
CA ALA A 402 -22.56 -17.04 10.51
C ALA A 402 -22.46 -18.52 10.08
N LYS A 403 -23.58 -19.24 10.04
CA LYS A 403 -23.64 -20.63 9.53
C LYS A 403 -23.16 -20.74 8.09
N ARG A 404 -23.52 -19.78 7.23
CA ARG A 404 -23.06 -19.76 5.82
C ARG A 404 -21.56 -19.54 5.72
N ILE A 405 -20.99 -18.62 6.52
CA ILE A 405 -19.54 -18.42 6.61
C ILE A 405 -18.84 -19.73 7.01
N ASP A 406 -19.33 -20.40 8.06
CA ASP A 406 -18.76 -21.66 8.55
C ASP A 406 -18.83 -22.77 7.50
N HIS A 407 -19.96 -22.89 6.81
CA HIS A 407 -20.14 -23.85 5.73
C HIS A 407 -19.13 -23.62 4.60
N LEU A 408 -18.94 -22.36 4.18
CA LEU A 408 -17.98 -22.01 3.13
C LEU A 408 -16.53 -22.27 3.56
N LEU A 409 -16.15 -21.93 4.79
CA LEU A 409 -14.80 -22.19 5.33
C LEU A 409 -14.49 -23.68 5.48
N ASN A 410 -15.52 -24.51 5.65
CA ASN A 410 -15.37 -25.97 5.72
C ASN A 410 -15.45 -26.65 4.35
N SER A 411 -15.84 -25.91 3.30
CA SER A 411 -15.91 -26.44 1.94
C SER A 411 -14.53 -26.70 1.34
N THR A 412 -14.49 -27.55 0.31
CA THR A 412 -13.30 -27.69 -0.53
C THR A 412 -13.06 -26.47 -1.41
N ASP A 413 -14.10 -25.69 -1.71
CA ASP A 413 -14.00 -24.50 -2.56
C ASP A 413 -13.12 -23.41 -1.92
N TYR A 414 -13.22 -23.23 -0.59
CA TYR A 414 -12.29 -22.36 0.16
C TYR A 414 -10.83 -22.77 -0.05
N ALA A 415 -10.55 -24.07 0.11
CA ALA A 415 -9.20 -24.58 -0.04
C ALA A 415 -8.69 -24.46 -1.48
N ASP A 416 -9.54 -24.72 -2.48
CA ASP A 416 -9.21 -24.58 -3.90
C ASP A 416 -8.84 -23.12 -4.23
N PHE A 417 -9.72 -22.19 -3.86
CA PHE A 417 -9.56 -20.78 -4.19
C PHE A 417 -8.35 -20.16 -3.51
N PHE A 418 -8.20 -20.35 -2.19
CA PHE A 418 -7.04 -19.82 -1.48
C PHE A 418 -5.74 -20.51 -1.88
N ALA A 419 -5.75 -21.80 -2.29
CA ALA A 419 -4.57 -22.45 -2.82
C ALA A 419 -4.12 -21.86 -4.15
N ASN A 420 -5.05 -21.50 -5.04
CA ASN A 420 -4.74 -20.81 -6.28
C ASN A 420 -4.09 -19.43 -6.01
N LYS A 421 -4.64 -18.67 -5.04
CA LYS A 421 -4.05 -17.41 -4.60
C LYS A 421 -2.64 -17.58 -4.03
N TRP A 422 -2.47 -18.47 -3.04
CA TRP A 422 -1.17 -18.72 -2.41
C TRP A 422 -0.15 -19.29 -3.39
N SER A 423 -0.58 -20.10 -4.36
CA SER A 423 0.31 -20.64 -5.40
C SER A 423 0.89 -19.55 -6.28
N ALA A 424 0.15 -18.47 -6.56
CA ALA A 424 0.67 -17.35 -7.33
C ALA A 424 1.84 -16.65 -6.63
N ILE A 425 1.63 -16.24 -5.37
CA ILE A 425 2.62 -15.49 -4.57
C ILE A 425 3.74 -16.37 -4.00
N LEU A 426 3.54 -17.69 -3.91
CA LEU A 426 4.62 -18.68 -3.68
C LEU A 426 5.34 -19.09 -4.97
N ARG A 427 5.09 -18.38 -6.08
CA ARG A 427 5.76 -18.57 -7.38
C ARG A 427 5.64 -20.01 -7.88
N ASN A 428 4.54 -20.70 -7.59
CA ASN A 428 4.34 -22.07 -8.00
C ASN A 428 4.01 -22.12 -9.50
N LYS A 429 5.04 -22.33 -10.33
CA LYS A 429 4.89 -22.46 -11.79
C LYS A 429 5.78 -23.54 -12.39
N ARG A 430 5.30 -24.16 -13.46
CA ARG A 430 6.08 -25.07 -14.31
C ARG A 430 6.73 -24.29 -15.45
N ARG A 431 8.01 -24.57 -15.75
CA ARG A 431 8.70 -24.03 -16.94
C ARG A 431 8.80 -25.05 -18.07
N LYS A 432 8.66 -26.33 -17.73
CA LYS A 432 8.74 -27.49 -18.61
C LYS A 432 7.93 -28.64 -18.03
N GLU A 433 7.63 -29.65 -18.83
CA GLU A 433 6.74 -30.75 -18.41
C GLU A 433 7.26 -31.55 -17.21
N GLU A 434 8.58 -31.67 -17.04
CA GLU A 434 9.16 -32.41 -15.90
C GLU A 434 8.86 -31.74 -14.56
N ASP A 435 8.59 -30.43 -14.55
CA ASP A 435 8.26 -29.67 -13.34
C ASP A 435 6.87 -30.02 -12.80
N LYS A 436 5.99 -30.59 -13.65
CA LYS A 436 4.57 -30.84 -13.36
C LYS A 436 4.36 -31.57 -12.03
N VAL A 437 5.13 -32.61 -11.77
CA VAL A 437 4.99 -33.42 -10.55
C VAL A 437 5.20 -32.58 -9.29
N ALA A 438 6.26 -31.77 -9.26
CA ALA A 438 6.56 -30.92 -8.11
C ALA A 438 5.57 -29.75 -7.99
N THR A 439 5.18 -29.12 -9.11
CA THR A 439 4.23 -28.00 -9.12
C THR A 439 2.85 -28.43 -8.64
N PHE A 440 2.35 -29.57 -9.12
CA PHE A 440 1.04 -30.09 -8.75
C PHE A 440 1.06 -30.63 -7.31
N GLY A 441 2.17 -31.26 -6.91
CA GLY A 441 2.38 -31.70 -5.53
C GLY A 441 2.36 -30.52 -4.57
N PHE A 442 3.05 -29.43 -4.89
CA PHE A 442 3.10 -28.24 -4.04
C PHE A 442 1.74 -27.55 -3.95
N HIS A 443 1.04 -27.34 -5.07
CA HIS A 443 -0.34 -26.82 -5.06
C HIS A 443 -1.27 -27.67 -4.19
N ARG A 444 -1.21 -29.00 -4.34
CA ARG A 444 -2.01 -29.92 -3.53
C ARG A 444 -1.70 -29.78 -2.04
N TRP A 445 -0.43 -29.66 -1.68
CA TRP A 445 -0.01 -29.46 -0.29
C TRP A 445 -0.50 -28.12 0.28
N ILE A 446 -0.47 -27.04 -0.51
CA ILE A 446 -1.02 -25.73 -0.11
C ILE A 446 -2.52 -25.88 0.17
N ARG A 447 -3.25 -26.47 -0.78
CA ARG A 447 -4.68 -26.75 -0.68
C ARG A 447 -5.04 -27.59 0.54
N GLU A 448 -4.33 -28.68 0.78
CA GLU A 448 -4.55 -29.54 1.95
C GLU A 448 -4.28 -28.79 3.26
N SER A 449 -3.20 -28.00 3.32
CA SER A 449 -2.87 -27.18 4.48
C SER A 449 -3.97 -26.18 4.81
N LEU A 450 -4.55 -25.52 3.79
CA LEU A 450 -5.66 -24.59 3.97
C LEU A 450 -6.95 -25.32 4.37
N HIS A 451 -7.26 -26.46 3.75
CA HIS A 451 -8.46 -27.23 4.06
C HIS A 451 -8.46 -27.71 5.53
N GLN A 452 -7.31 -28.25 5.97
CA GLN A 452 -7.08 -28.71 7.35
C GLN A 452 -6.87 -27.57 8.35
N ASN A 453 -6.86 -26.32 7.88
CA ASN A 453 -6.62 -25.14 8.70
C ASN A 453 -5.30 -25.22 9.47
N LYS A 454 -4.22 -25.61 8.78
CA LYS A 454 -2.87 -25.62 9.36
C LYS A 454 -2.56 -24.21 9.91
N PRO A 455 -2.10 -24.09 11.17
CA PRO A 455 -1.65 -22.81 11.71
C PRO A 455 -0.66 -22.11 10.77
N TYR A 456 -0.84 -20.81 10.57
CA TYR A 456 -0.07 -20.09 9.56
C TYR A 456 1.44 -20.07 9.85
N ASP A 457 1.85 -19.98 11.11
CA ASP A 457 3.26 -20.12 11.51
C ASP A 457 3.85 -21.47 11.08
N GLN A 458 3.08 -22.56 11.18
CA GLN A 458 3.49 -23.90 10.74
C GLN A 458 3.46 -24.02 9.21
N PHE A 459 2.49 -23.42 8.54
CA PHE A 459 2.47 -23.34 7.07
C PHE A 459 3.74 -22.64 6.56
N VAL A 460 4.11 -21.52 7.16
CA VAL A 460 5.33 -20.76 6.80
C VAL A 460 6.58 -21.53 7.19
N ARG A 461 6.60 -22.20 8.34
CA ARG A 461 7.71 -23.09 8.75
C ARG A 461 7.96 -24.16 7.71
N ASP A 462 6.92 -24.88 7.31
CA ASP A 462 7.03 -25.98 6.35
C ASP A 462 7.59 -25.51 4.99
N VAL A 463 7.28 -24.28 4.57
CA VAL A 463 7.82 -23.66 3.35
C VAL A 463 9.27 -23.25 3.54
N LEU A 464 9.56 -22.43 4.56
CA LEU A 464 10.89 -21.84 4.77
C LEU A 464 11.93 -22.86 5.22
N THR A 465 11.55 -23.92 5.93
CA THR A 465 12.50 -24.96 6.37
C THR A 465 12.47 -26.22 5.50
N ALA A 466 11.70 -26.18 4.40
CA ALA A 466 11.52 -27.31 3.50
C ALA A 466 12.86 -27.94 3.10
N SER A 467 12.95 -29.26 3.26
CA SER A 467 14.12 -30.08 2.98
C SER A 467 13.69 -31.43 2.42
N GLY A 468 14.61 -32.10 1.71
CA GLY A 468 14.33 -33.36 1.03
C GLY A 468 14.05 -33.14 -0.46
N ASN A 469 13.13 -33.94 -1.01
CA ASN A 469 12.74 -33.86 -2.42
C ASN A 469 11.24 -33.47 -2.53
N PRO A 470 10.82 -32.79 -3.61
CA PRO A 470 9.46 -32.29 -3.77
C PRO A 470 8.38 -33.36 -3.94
N VAL A 471 8.75 -34.64 -4.08
CA VAL A 471 7.77 -35.75 -4.12
C VAL A 471 7.41 -36.20 -2.71
N LYS A 472 8.38 -36.25 -1.79
CA LYS A 472 8.19 -36.65 -0.39
C LYS A 472 7.81 -35.47 0.50
N ASN A 473 8.35 -34.29 0.22
CA ASN A 473 8.06 -33.04 0.90
C ASN A 473 7.71 -31.97 -0.14
N PRO A 474 6.43 -31.82 -0.54
CA PRO A 474 6.04 -30.93 -1.62
C PRO A 474 6.36 -29.45 -1.40
N ALA A 475 6.49 -28.99 -0.14
CA ALA A 475 6.89 -27.61 0.18
C ALA A 475 8.29 -27.25 -0.37
N VAL A 476 9.14 -28.25 -0.63
CA VAL A 476 10.44 -28.06 -1.34
C VAL A 476 10.24 -27.45 -2.74
N GLY A 477 9.04 -27.53 -3.31
CA GLY A 477 8.68 -26.90 -4.59
C GLY A 477 8.98 -25.39 -4.64
N TRP A 478 8.85 -24.68 -3.51
CA TRP A 478 9.17 -23.24 -3.42
C TRP A 478 10.63 -22.95 -3.79
N TYR A 479 11.57 -23.78 -3.33
CA TYR A 479 13.00 -23.65 -3.61
C TYR A 479 13.40 -23.91 -5.06
N ARG A 480 12.46 -24.36 -5.92
CA ARG A 480 12.69 -24.49 -7.37
C ARG A 480 12.68 -23.14 -8.05
N GLU A 481 11.75 -22.26 -7.70
CA GLU A 481 11.72 -20.90 -8.26
C GLU A 481 12.53 -19.92 -7.39
N VAL A 482 12.55 -20.12 -6.07
CA VAL A 482 13.29 -19.29 -5.11
C VAL A 482 14.68 -19.89 -4.84
N LYS A 483 15.51 -19.84 -5.89
CA LYS A 483 16.80 -20.54 -5.89
C LYS A 483 17.83 -19.85 -5.02
N ASP A 484 18.17 -18.61 -5.32
CA ASP A 484 19.33 -17.98 -4.71
C ASP A 484 18.98 -17.31 -3.38
N ALA A 485 19.99 -17.11 -2.52
CA ALA A 485 19.78 -16.56 -1.19
C ALA A 485 19.11 -15.18 -1.22
N SER A 486 19.38 -14.37 -2.26
CA SER A 486 18.70 -13.08 -2.43
C SER A 486 17.20 -13.25 -2.66
N ALA A 487 16.78 -14.18 -3.52
CA ALA A 487 15.35 -14.43 -3.74
C ALA A 487 14.68 -14.96 -2.46
N GLN A 488 15.38 -15.75 -1.66
CA GLN A 488 14.87 -16.25 -0.38
C GLN A 488 14.66 -15.12 0.63
N VAL A 489 15.62 -14.20 0.73
CA VAL A 489 15.54 -13.00 1.56
C VAL A 489 14.40 -12.10 1.12
N GLU A 490 14.38 -11.74 -0.16
CA GLU A 490 13.43 -10.80 -0.75
C GLU A 490 12.00 -11.35 -0.67
N ASP A 491 11.77 -12.59 -1.09
CA ASP A 491 10.43 -13.21 -1.03
C ASP A 491 9.99 -13.41 0.43
N THR A 492 10.89 -13.79 1.35
CA THR A 492 10.51 -13.97 2.77
C THR A 492 10.08 -12.66 3.41
N ALA A 493 10.84 -11.59 3.19
CA ALA A 493 10.52 -10.28 3.74
C ALA A 493 9.22 -9.73 3.12
N GLN A 494 9.07 -9.80 1.80
CA GLN A 494 7.90 -9.25 1.11
C GLN A 494 6.63 -10.06 1.43
N LEU A 495 6.70 -11.39 1.34
CA LEU A 495 5.53 -12.26 1.47
C LEU A 495 5.11 -12.42 2.93
N PHE A 496 6.05 -12.63 3.85
CA PHE A 496 5.71 -13.01 5.22
C PHE A 496 5.84 -11.86 6.23
N LEU A 497 6.60 -10.80 5.92
CA LEU A 497 6.80 -9.66 6.82
C LEU A 497 6.19 -8.36 6.29
N GLY A 498 5.72 -8.32 5.04
CA GLY A 498 5.16 -7.12 4.42
C GLY A 498 6.21 -6.03 4.19
N LEU A 499 7.48 -6.41 4.00
CA LEU A 499 8.61 -5.49 3.88
C LEU A 499 9.35 -5.68 2.55
N ARG A 500 9.71 -4.57 1.90
CA ARG A 500 10.44 -4.56 0.62
C ARG A 500 11.91 -4.21 0.82
N ILE A 501 12.72 -5.17 1.27
CA ILE A 501 14.12 -4.91 1.66
C ILE A 501 15.15 -5.04 0.52
N GLN A 502 14.75 -5.32 -0.71
CA GLN A 502 15.67 -5.59 -1.83
C GLN A 502 16.64 -4.44 -2.13
N CYS A 503 16.23 -3.18 -1.89
CA CYS A 503 17.11 -2.04 -2.07
C CYS A 503 18.27 -2.05 -1.06
N ALA A 504 18.04 -2.61 0.14
CA ALA A 504 19.04 -2.75 1.19
C ALA A 504 20.21 -3.67 0.79
N ARG A 505 20.07 -4.46 -0.28
CA ARG A 505 21.12 -5.35 -0.80
C ARG A 505 22.36 -4.59 -1.28
N CYS A 506 22.16 -3.44 -1.93
CA CYS A 506 23.23 -2.73 -2.63
C CYS A 506 23.55 -1.37 -2.02
N HIS A 507 22.66 -0.79 -1.21
CA HIS A 507 22.83 0.47 -0.49
C HIS A 507 21.87 0.48 0.71
N HIS A 508 21.96 1.44 1.61
CA HIS A 508 20.93 1.59 2.66
C HIS A 508 19.56 1.88 2.03
N HIS A 509 18.47 1.35 2.59
CA HIS A 509 17.15 1.44 1.99
C HIS A 509 16.69 2.92 1.83
N PRO A 510 16.22 3.37 0.66
CA PRO A 510 15.93 4.79 0.44
C PRO A 510 14.75 5.38 1.22
N PHE A 511 13.88 4.49 1.72
CA PHE A 511 12.60 4.85 2.35
C PHE A 511 12.40 4.19 3.72
N GLU A 512 13.39 3.43 4.20
CA GLU A 512 13.29 2.62 5.42
C GLU A 512 14.65 2.56 6.12
N VAL A 513 14.66 2.04 7.34
CA VAL A 513 15.86 1.96 8.20
C VAL A 513 16.81 0.81 7.86
N TRP A 514 16.48 -0.01 6.86
CA TRP A 514 17.22 -1.25 6.58
C TRP A 514 18.54 -0.97 5.88
N SER A 515 19.62 -1.40 6.52
CA SER A 515 20.97 -1.34 5.97
C SER A 515 21.36 -2.63 5.24
N GLN A 516 22.49 -2.59 4.52
CA GLN A 516 23.11 -3.82 4.02
C GLN A 516 23.46 -4.81 5.13
N GLN A 517 23.80 -4.32 6.32
CA GLN A 517 24.08 -5.19 7.47
C GLN A 517 22.83 -5.99 7.86
N ASP A 518 21.65 -5.34 7.85
CA ASP A 518 20.38 -6.00 8.12
C ASP A 518 20.04 -7.00 7.02
N TYR A 519 20.19 -6.60 5.75
CA TYR A 519 19.94 -7.48 4.60
C TYR A 519 20.78 -8.75 4.66
N TYR A 520 22.10 -8.62 4.88
CA TYR A 520 22.99 -9.78 4.93
C TYR A 520 22.90 -10.57 6.24
N GLY A 521 22.54 -9.93 7.35
CA GLY A 521 22.19 -10.63 8.59
C GLY A 521 20.94 -11.49 8.43
N PHE A 522 19.94 -10.99 7.73
CA PHE A 522 18.75 -11.77 7.37
C PHE A 522 19.09 -12.89 6.36
N GLN A 523 19.96 -12.61 5.38
CA GLN A 523 20.45 -13.60 4.43
C GLN A 523 21.20 -14.76 5.10
N ALA A 524 21.85 -14.52 6.24
CA ALA A 524 22.62 -15.55 6.93
C ALA A 524 21.74 -16.72 7.42
N PHE A 525 20.43 -16.55 7.62
CA PHE A 525 19.51 -17.66 7.90
C PHE A 525 19.41 -18.67 6.75
N PHE A 526 19.69 -18.24 5.52
CA PHE A 526 19.63 -19.06 4.32
C PHE A 526 21.01 -19.58 3.88
N ALA A 527 22.10 -19.19 4.55
CA ALA A 527 23.47 -19.50 4.15
C ALA A 527 23.81 -21.00 4.13
N GLN A 528 23.05 -21.81 4.88
CA GLN A 528 23.25 -23.26 4.99
C GLN A 528 22.25 -24.08 4.15
N VAL A 529 21.54 -23.47 3.20
CA VAL A 529 20.69 -24.20 2.25
C VAL A 529 21.57 -24.84 1.18
N GLY A 530 21.75 -26.16 1.28
CA GLY A 530 22.44 -26.98 0.29
C GLY A 530 21.49 -27.53 -0.77
N ARG A 531 22.01 -27.70 -2.00
CA ARG A 531 21.33 -28.39 -3.10
C ARG A 531 22.21 -29.46 -3.71
N LYS A 532 21.62 -30.61 -4.02
CA LYS A 532 22.25 -31.67 -4.83
C LYS A 532 21.22 -32.33 -5.71
N LYS A 533 21.64 -32.92 -6.83
CA LYS A 533 20.74 -33.70 -7.69
C LYS A 533 20.07 -34.81 -6.87
N SER A 534 18.77 -34.99 -7.04
CA SER A 534 18.06 -36.11 -6.42
C SER A 534 18.33 -37.41 -7.18
N ASP A 535 17.94 -38.52 -6.57
CA ASP A 535 17.89 -39.86 -7.13
C ASP A 535 16.90 -40.01 -8.29
N ARG A 536 15.97 -39.06 -8.48
CA ARG A 536 15.12 -38.95 -9.66
C ARG A 536 15.63 -37.88 -10.63
N PRO A 537 15.76 -38.19 -11.94
CA PRO A 537 16.04 -37.19 -12.96
C PRO A 537 15.04 -36.03 -12.89
N GLY A 538 15.55 -34.79 -12.95
CA GLY A 538 14.72 -33.58 -13.01
C GLY A 538 14.43 -32.89 -11.68
N PHE A 539 14.77 -33.49 -10.52
CA PHE A 539 14.53 -32.87 -9.21
C PHE A 539 15.82 -32.67 -8.43
N ASP A 540 15.95 -31.50 -7.78
CA ASP A 540 16.98 -31.24 -6.80
C ASP A 540 16.48 -31.64 -5.40
N ARG A 541 17.42 -32.11 -4.56
CA ARG A 541 17.22 -32.32 -3.13
C ARG A 541 17.79 -31.12 -2.38
N VAL A 542 16.95 -30.50 -1.57
CA VAL A 542 17.33 -29.44 -0.62
C VAL A 542 17.73 -30.08 0.72
N TYR A 543 18.77 -29.58 1.37
CA TYR A 543 19.21 -30.08 2.66
C TYR A 543 19.96 -29.00 3.45
N HIS A 544 20.01 -29.15 4.77
CA HIS A 544 20.86 -28.34 5.64
C HIS A 544 22.34 -28.73 5.46
N LYS A 545 23.18 -27.79 5.01
CA LYS A 545 24.64 -27.95 4.96
C LYS A 545 25.21 -27.62 6.34
N ARG A 546 25.82 -28.61 6.99
CA ARG A 546 26.50 -28.41 8.28
C ARG A 546 27.51 -27.27 8.20
N GLY A 547 27.44 -26.32 9.12
CA GLY A 547 28.37 -25.21 9.22
C GLY A 547 27.79 -24.01 9.97
N VAL A 548 28.66 -23.11 10.43
CA VAL A 548 28.22 -21.87 11.07
C VAL A 548 27.56 -20.97 10.04
N ALA A 549 26.29 -20.61 10.27
CA ALA A 549 25.53 -19.73 9.41
C ALA A 549 26.12 -18.32 9.39
N LYS A 550 26.58 -17.87 8.22
CA LYS A 550 27.15 -16.55 7.99
C LYS A 550 26.88 -16.09 6.56
N SER A 551 26.71 -14.80 6.38
CA SER A 551 26.66 -14.17 5.05
C SER A 551 27.70 -13.08 4.95
N ARG A 552 28.43 -13.01 3.83
CA ARG A 552 29.42 -11.97 3.61
C ARG A 552 28.75 -10.68 3.15
N ASN A 553 28.99 -9.59 3.86
CA ASN A 553 28.58 -8.25 3.43
C ASN A 553 29.60 -7.75 2.37
N PRO A 554 29.21 -7.58 1.09
CA PRO A 554 30.15 -7.20 0.02
C PRO A 554 30.77 -5.82 0.20
N LYS A 555 30.13 -4.93 0.95
CA LYS A 555 30.63 -3.58 1.18
C LYS A 555 31.74 -3.55 2.23
N THR A 556 31.52 -4.19 3.37
CA THR A 556 32.52 -4.23 4.46
C THR A 556 33.54 -5.35 4.27
N GLY A 557 33.22 -6.35 3.45
CA GLY A 557 34.02 -7.55 3.27
C GLY A 557 33.96 -8.54 4.43
N THR A 558 33.17 -8.23 5.49
CA THR A 558 33.07 -9.01 6.73
C THR A 558 31.89 -9.98 6.71
N ASP A 559 32.00 -11.05 7.49
CA ASP A 559 30.90 -11.99 7.71
C ASP A 559 29.88 -11.44 8.72
N VAL A 560 28.61 -11.68 8.46
CA VAL A 560 27.46 -11.30 9.30
C VAL A 560 26.75 -12.57 9.76
N THR A 561 26.40 -12.63 11.04
CA THR A 561 25.64 -13.73 11.66
C THR A 561 24.13 -13.55 11.49
N PRO A 562 23.32 -14.62 11.63
CA PRO A 562 21.87 -14.57 11.48
C PRO A 562 21.24 -13.56 12.44
N ARG A 563 20.39 -12.69 11.89
CA ARG A 563 19.73 -11.61 12.61
C ARG A 563 18.37 -11.33 11.97
N GLY A 564 17.30 -11.36 12.78
CA GLY A 564 15.98 -10.89 12.35
C GLY A 564 15.98 -9.39 12.10
N LEU A 565 15.11 -8.87 11.23
CA LEU A 565 15.05 -7.44 10.93
C LEU A 565 14.74 -6.63 12.20
N GLY A 566 15.67 -5.77 12.63
CA GLY A 566 15.56 -5.01 13.88
C GLY A 566 15.82 -5.80 15.17
N ALA A 567 16.04 -7.12 15.11
CA ALA A 567 16.37 -7.97 16.27
C ALA A 567 17.88 -8.04 16.51
N GLU A 568 18.36 -8.57 17.63
CA GLU A 568 19.80 -8.81 17.82
C GLU A 568 20.30 -10.04 17.04
N ALA A 569 21.62 -10.13 16.85
CA ALA A 569 22.23 -11.29 16.24
C ALA A 569 22.02 -12.55 17.10
N THR A 570 21.73 -13.67 16.45
CA THR A 570 21.48 -14.97 17.09
C THR A 570 22.62 -15.94 16.79
N GLU A 571 23.22 -16.51 17.82
CA GLU A 571 24.17 -17.61 17.66
C GLU A 571 23.43 -18.93 17.44
N ILE A 572 23.76 -19.62 16.35
CA ILE A 572 23.12 -20.88 15.96
C ILE A 572 24.20 -21.94 15.79
N SER A 573 24.02 -23.09 16.46
CA SER A 573 24.94 -24.23 16.36
C SER A 573 25.06 -24.72 14.92
N GLN A 574 26.26 -25.16 14.51
CA GLN A 574 26.54 -25.66 13.17
C GLN A 574 25.71 -26.88 12.73
N ASP A 575 25.11 -27.59 13.69
CA ASP A 575 24.29 -28.77 13.48
C ASP A 575 22.79 -28.43 13.37
N THR A 576 22.42 -27.17 13.65
CA THR A 576 21.03 -26.67 13.63
C THR A 576 20.76 -25.89 12.35
N ASP A 577 19.65 -26.19 11.68
CA ASP A 577 19.22 -25.43 10.50
C ASP A 577 18.73 -24.03 10.92
N PRO A 578 19.40 -22.94 10.49
CA PRO A 578 19.08 -21.59 10.93
C PRO A 578 17.67 -21.13 10.54
N ARG A 579 17.07 -21.72 9.50
CA ARG A 579 15.75 -21.34 9.00
C ARG A 579 14.65 -21.60 10.04
N HIS A 580 14.86 -22.55 10.96
CA HIS A 580 13.92 -22.75 12.07
C HIS A 580 13.94 -21.57 13.04
N ALA A 581 15.12 -21.07 13.41
CA ALA A 581 15.27 -19.90 14.28
C ALA A 581 14.69 -18.63 13.63
N LEU A 582 14.79 -18.50 12.31
CA LEU A 582 14.11 -17.44 11.57
C LEU A 582 12.59 -17.49 11.80
N VAL A 583 11.97 -18.65 11.62
CA VAL A 583 10.51 -18.79 11.80
C VAL A 583 10.11 -18.63 13.27
N ASP A 584 10.95 -19.07 14.21
CA ASP A 584 10.73 -18.84 15.65
C ASP A 584 10.68 -17.34 15.97
N TRP A 585 11.59 -16.56 15.39
CA TRP A 585 11.59 -15.09 15.51
C TRP A 585 10.37 -14.46 14.82
N MET A 586 9.98 -14.95 13.65
CA MET A 586 8.80 -14.46 12.91
C MET A 586 7.51 -14.69 13.70
N ALA A 587 7.33 -15.89 14.26
CA ALA A 587 6.14 -16.29 15.01
C ALA A 587 6.12 -15.79 16.47
N GLY A 588 7.14 -15.05 16.90
CA GLY A 588 7.18 -14.45 18.24
C GLY A 588 6.04 -13.45 18.46
N THR A 589 5.48 -13.40 19.66
CA THR A 589 4.33 -12.53 20.01
C THR A 589 4.63 -11.04 19.91
N GLU A 590 5.91 -10.68 20.06
CA GLU A 590 6.39 -9.30 19.96
C GLU A 590 6.83 -8.91 18.54
N ASN A 591 6.75 -9.84 17.57
CA ASN A 591 7.09 -9.54 16.19
C ASN A 591 6.04 -8.61 15.56
N THR A 592 6.44 -7.42 15.12
CA THR A 592 5.55 -6.39 14.58
C THR A 592 5.30 -6.51 13.07
N PHE A 593 5.80 -7.57 12.42
CA PHE A 593 5.74 -7.74 10.97
C PHE A 593 4.90 -8.94 10.55
N PHE A 594 5.14 -10.12 11.15
CA PHE A 594 4.62 -11.39 10.64
C PHE A 594 3.09 -11.50 10.67
N ALA A 595 2.46 -11.31 11.84
CA ALA A 595 1.00 -11.32 11.95
C ALA A 595 0.35 -10.13 11.25
N PRO A 596 0.83 -8.87 11.41
CA PRO A 596 0.28 -7.72 10.69
C PRO A 596 0.29 -7.86 9.17
N ALA A 597 1.36 -8.44 8.58
CA ALA A 597 1.45 -8.65 7.13
C ALA A 597 0.35 -9.56 6.60
N LEU A 598 0.09 -10.69 7.26
CA LEU A 598 -0.97 -11.59 6.85
C LEU A 598 -2.37 -10.97 7.07
N VAL A 599 -2.59 -10.36 8.24
CA VAL A 599 -3.85 -9.69 8.56
C VAL A 599 -4.18 -8.63 7.53
N ASN A 600 -3.21 -7.79 7.16
CA ASN A 600 -3.40 -6.75 6.17
C ASN A 600 -3.69 -7.32 4.77
N ARG A 601 -2.99 -8.40 4.37
CA ARG A 601 -3.26 -9.11 3.10
C ARG A 601 -4.68 -9.68 3.05
N TYR A 602 -5.13 -10.32 4.12
CA TYR A 602 -6.47 -10.90 4.18
C TYR A 602 -7.53 -9.79 4.26
N TRP A 603 -7.26 -8.71 4.99
CA TRP A 603 -8.12 -7.52 4.97
C TRP A 603 -8.31 -6.98 3.55
N LYS A 604 -7.22 -6.80 2.80
CA LYS A 604 -7.28 -6.39 1.38
C LYS A 604 -8.07 -7.36 0.53
N HIS A 605 -7.93 -8.66 0.74
CA HIS A 605 -8.74 -9.66 0.02
C HIS A 605 -10.24 -9.42 0.21
N PHE A 606 -10.70 -9.14 1.43
CA PHE A 606 -12.13 -8.96 1.73
C PHE A 606 -12.64 -7.56 1.37
N PHE A 607 -11.85 -6.50 1.52
CA PHE A 607 -12.29 -5.10 1.32
C PHE A 607 -11.77 -4.43 0.04
N GLY A 608 -10.87 -5.08 -0.72
CA GLY A 608 -10.29 -4.55 -1.96
C GLY A 608 -9.09 -3.61 -1.75
N ARG A 609 -8.93 -3.10 -0.53
CA ARG A 609 -7.80 -2.27 -0.10
C ARG A 609 -7.29 -2.73 1.26
N GLY A 610 -5.98 -2.77 1.45
CA GLY A 610 -5.39 -3.05 2.77
C GLY A 610 -5.62 -1.91 3.76
N LEU A 611 -5.35 -2.14 5.04
CA LEU A 611 -5.21 -1.06 6.03
C LEU A 611 -3.94 -0.26 5.75
N VAL A 612 -2.87 -0.97 5.40
CA VAL A 612 -1.71 -0.44 4.67
C VAL A 612 -1.86 -0.85 3.20
N ASP A 613 -1.69 0.09 2.28
CA ASP A 613 -1.74 -0.19 0.84
C ASP A 613 -0.55 0.49 0.14
N PRO A 614 0.22 -0.20 -0.72
CA PRO A 614 0.16 -1.63 -1.01
C PRO A 614 0.37 -2.54 0.21
N GLU A 615 -0.16 -3.76 0.18
CA GLU A 615 -0.26 -4.66 1.33
C GLU A 615 1.08 -5.19 1.85
N ASP A 616 2.11 -5.12 1.01
CA ASP A 616 3.48 -5.59 1.22
C ASP A 616 4.47 -4.41 1.37
N ASP A 617 3.98 -3.19 1.60
CA ASP A 617 4.77 -1.98 1.81
C ASP A 617 4.53 -1.38 3.21
N MET A 618 4.71 -2.21 4.24
CA MET A 618 4.44 -1.89 5.64
C MET A 618 5.63 -1.21 6.32
N ARG A 619 5.81 0.07 6.00
CA ARG A 619 6.87 0.91 6.57
C ARG A 619 6.32 2.03 7.42
N ALA A 620 7.14 2.60 8.31
CA ALA A 620 6.75 3.73 9.17
C ALA A 620 6.18 4.92 8.38
N THR A 621 6.67 5.09 7.15
CA THR A 621 6.26 6.13 6.19
C THR A 621 5.01 5.82 5.38
N ASN A 622 4.49 4.60 5.48
CA ASN A 622 3.22 4.19 4.91
C ASN A 622 2.36 3.57 6.03
N PRO A 623 1.93 4.37 7.02
CA PRO A 623 1.23 3.85 8.18
C PRO A 623 -0.14 3.30 7.79
N ALA A 624 -0.65 2.38 8.61
CA ALA A 624 -2.02 1.91 8.47
C ALA A 624 -3.02 3.06 8.61
N THR A 625 -4.08 3.02 7.82
CA THR A 625 -5.21 3.98 7.86
C THR A 625 -6.00 3.88 9.16
N ASN A 626 -5.99 2.71 9.80
CA ASN A 626 -6.47 2.43 11.14
C ASN A 626 -5.46 1.50 11.87
N PRO A 627 -4.41 2.06 12.50
CA PRO A 627 -3.38 1.27 13.20
C PRO A 627 -3.94 0.45 14.36
N GLU A 628 -4.95 0.96 15.06
CA GLU A 628 -5.59 0.28 16.18
C GLU A 628 -6.28 -1.01 15.72
N LEU A 629 -7.00 -0.96 14.59
CA LEU A 629 -7.61 -2.13 13.99
C LEU A 629 -6.59 -3.18 13.57
N LEU A 630 -5.52 -2.76 12.86
CA LEU A 630 -4.45 -3.68 12.43
C LEU A 630 -3.81 -4.38 13.64
N ASN A 631 -3.50 -3.62 14.70
CA ASN A 631 -2.89 -4.13 15.91
C ASN A 631 -3.81 -5.10 16.65
N VAL A 632 -5.10 -4.78 16.79
CA VAL A 632 -6.05 -5.65 17.50
C VAL A 632 -6.31 -6.94 16.71
N LEU A 633 -6.45 -6.88 15.38
CA LEU A 633 -6.57 -8.08 14.54
C LEU A 633 -5.31 -8.95 14.57
N ALA A 634 -4.11 -8.35 14.55
CA ALA A 634 -2.86 -9.09 14.66
C ALA A 634 -2.75 -9.82 16.02
N LYS A 635 -3.12 -9.15 17.12
CA LYS A 635 -3.15 -9.76 18.45
C LYS A 635 -4.17 -10.88 18.57
N ASP A 636 -5.37 -10.69 18.04
CA ASP A 636 -6.42 -11.73 17.99
C ASP A 636 -5.94 -12.94 17.17
N PHE A 637 -5.30 -12.71 16.03
CA PHE A 637 -4.76 -13.77 15.18
C PHE A 637 -3.64 -14.57 15.86
N ILE A 638 -2.73 -13.91 16.59
CA ILE A 638 -1.71 -14.58 17.41
C ILE A 638 -2.37 -15.38 18.55
N ALA A 639 -3.33 -14.78 19.27
CA ALA A 639 -4.03 -15.42 20.38
C ALA A 639 -4.83 -16.66 19.94
N ALA A 640 -5.36 -16.64 18.71
CA ALA A 640 -6.02 -17.79 18.08
C ALA A 640 -5.04 -18.87 17.58
N GLY A 641 -3.74 -18.74 17.83
CA GLY A 641 -2.73 -19.70 17.39
C GLY A 641 -2.51 -19.68 15.88
N PHE A 642 -2.54 -18.49 15.27
CA PHE A 642 -2.34 -18.29 13.84
C PHE A 642 -3.40 -19.00 12.96
N ASP A 643 -4.64 -19.11 13.45
CA ASP A 643 -5.77 -19.73 12.77
C ASP A 643 -6.34 -18.85 11.63
N LEU A 644 -6.17 -19.30 10.39
CA LEU A 644 -6.62 -18.58 9.19
C LEU A 644 -8.15 -18.50 9.08
N LYS A 645 -8.86 -19.57 9.43
CA LYS A 645 -10.34 -19.60 9.38
C LYS A 645 -10.93 -18.72 10.47
N HIS A 646 -10.30 -18.61 11.64
CA HIS A 646 -10.66 -17.67 12.70
C HIS A 646 -10.56 -16.23 12.19
N LEU A 647 -9.43 -15.84 11.58
CA LEU A 647 -9.27 -14.50 11.00
C LEU A 647 -10.36 -14.17 9.97
N ILE A 648 -10.64 -15.09 9.03
CA ILE A 648 -11.69 -14.90 8.02
C ILE A 648 -13.07 -14.78 8.70
N ARG A 649 -13.35 -15.63 9.70
CA ARG A 649 -14.61 -15.60 10.45
C ARG A 649 -14.79 -14.28 11.20
N THR A 650 -13.74 -13.77 11.84
CA THR A 650 -13.74 -12.47 12.52
C THR A 650 -14.04 -11.33 11.54
N ILE A 651 -13.43 -11.34 10.36
CA ILE A 651 -13.69 -10.31 9.34
C ILE A 651 -15.13 -10.42 8.80
N CYS A 652 -15.56 -11.60 8.34
CA CYS A 652 -16.84 -11.75 7.62
C CYS A 652 -18.08 -11.62 8.52
N ASN A 653 -17.96 -11.91 9.83
CA ASN A 653 -19.06 -11.71 10.79
C ASN A 653 -19.23 -10.26 11.25
N SER A 654 -18.27 -9.38 10.96
CA SER A 654 -18.37 -7.95 11.30
C SER A 654 -19.53 -7.28 10.57
N SER A 655 -20.16 -6.30 11.21
CA SER A 655 -21.10 -5.40 10.54
C SER A 655 -20.43 -4.60 9.43
N VAL A 656 -19.15 -4.23 9.59
CA VAL A 656 -18.33 -3.52 8.58
C VAL A 656 -18.24 -4.30 7.27
N TYR A 657 -17.92 -5.60 7.32
CA TYR A 657 -17.88 -6.43 6.10
C TYR A 657 -19.26 -6.55 5.43
N GLN A 658 -20.34 -6.38 6.21
CA GLN A 658 -21.72 -6.49 5.77
C GLN A 658 -22.34 -5.14 5.40
N LEU A 659 -21.58 -4.04 5.35
CA LEU A 659 -22.08 -2.77 4.84
C LEU A 659 -22.42 -2.89 3.34
N SER A 660 -23.41 -2.13 2.89
CA SER A 660 -23.74 -1.98 1.48
C SER A 660 -22.59 -1.28 0.75
N SER A 661 -22.43 -1.58 -0.53
CA SER A 661 -21.55 -0.81 -1.42
C SER A 661 -22.20 0.44 -1.97
N GLU A 662 -23.53 0.50 -1.96
CA GLU A 662 -24.28 1.70 -2.29
C GLU A 662 -23.92 2.80 -1.29
N PRO A 663 -23.33 3.91 -1.78
CA PRO A 663 -22.95 4.99 -0.91
C PRO A 663 -24.18 5.75 -0.43
N ASN A 664 -24.12 6.27 0.80
CA ASN A 664 -25.00 7.35 1.20
C ASN A 664 -24.49 8.68 0.60
N GLU A 665 -25.15 9.79 0.93
CA GLU A 665 -24.77 11.12 0.42
C GLU A 665 -23.37 11.60 0.89
N TRP A 666 -22.80 10.97 1.92
CA TRP A 666 -21.60 11.42 2.64
C TRP A 666 -20.35 10.57 2.39
N ASN A 667 -20.49 9.33 1.94
CA ASN A 667 -19.39 8.35 1.91
C ASN A 667 -19.02 7.83 0.51
N ARG A 668 -19.55 8.44 -0.56
CA ARG A 668 -19.23 8.10 -1.95
C ARG A 668 -17.72 8.11 -2.21
N ASP A 669 -17.06 9.16 -1.73
CA ASP A 669 -15.63 9.42 -1.94
C ASP A 669 -14.74 8.78 -0.86
N ASP A 670 -15.30 7.99 0.07
CA ASP A 670 -14.49 7.21 1.00
C ASP A 670 -13.71 6.14 0.23
N LYS A 671 -12.39 6.23 0.30
CA LYS A 671 -11.45 5.27 -0.32
C LYS A 671 -10.64 4.48 0.70
N GLN A 672 -10.74 4.78 2.01
CA GLN A 672 -9.81 4.21 3.00
C GLN A 672 -10.36 3.99 4.41
N ASN A 673 -11.57 4.44 4.73
CA ASN A 673 -12.11 4.39 6.09
C ASN A 673 -13.12 3.25 6.30
N PHE A 674 -13.53 2.57 5.22
CA PHE A 674 -14.42 1.40 5.25
C PHE A 674 -15.81 1.73 5.81
N SER A 675 -16.29 2.95 5.51
CA SER A 675 -17.67 3.37 5.80
C SER A 675 -18.72 2.69 4.92
N ARG A 676 -18.28 1.97 3.88
CA ARG A 676 -19.09 1.14 2.98
C ARG A 676 -18.24 0.00 2.43
N TYR A 677 -18.87 -0.96 1.77
CA TYR A 677 -18.13 -1.96 1.01
C TYR A 677 -17.67 -1.35 -0.33
N TYR A 678 -16.42 -1.57 -0.72
CA TYR A 678 -15.92 -1.10 -2.01
C TYR A 678 -16.13 -2.19 -3.06
N PRO A 679 -16.87 -1.92 -4.16
CA PRO A 679 -17.02 -2.90 -5.22
C PRO A 679 -15.66 -3.34 -5.78
N LYS A 680 -15.42 -4.65 -5.79
CA LYS A 680 -14.20 -5.28 -6.29
C LYS A 680 -14.51 -6.01 -7.58
N ARG A 681 -13.68 -5.83 -8.59
CA ARG A 681 -13.80 -6.63 -9.80
C ARG A 681 -13.54 -8.11 -9.51
N LEU A 682 -14.30 -9.01 -10.14
CA LEU A 682 -14.02 -10.44 -10.07
C LEU A 682 -12.67 -10.76 -10.74
N ASN A 683 -11.85 -11.56 -10.05
CA ASN A 683 -10.59 -12.06 -10.59
C ASN A 683 -10.82 -12.94 -11.83
N ALA A 684 -9.84 -13.01 -12.72
CA ALA A 684 -9.93 -13.74 -13.99
C ALA A 684 -10.50 -15.16 -13.86
N GLU A 685 -10.00 -15.93 -12.90
CA GLU A 685 -10.39 -17.31 -12.63
C GLU A 685 -11.84 -17.39 -12.16
N VAL A 686 -12.21 -16.55 -11.18
CA VAL A 686 -13.56 -16.47 -10.62
C VAL A 686 -14.56 -16.03 -11.69
N LEU A 687 -14.20 -15.05 -12.52
CA LEU A 687 -15.07 -14.54 -13.58
C LEU A 687 -15.29 -15.60 -14.67
N LEU A 688 -14.26 -16.31 -15.09
CA LEU A 688 -14.40 -17.40 -16.07
C LEU A 688 -15.29 -18.52 -15.53
N ASP A 689 -15.08 -18.91 -14.27
CA ASP A 689 -15.90 -19.93 -13.61
C ASP A 689 -17.35 -19.47 -13.41
N ALA A 690 -17.58 -18.18 -13.09
CA ALA A 690 -18.90 -17.58 -13.00
C ALA A 690 -19.63 -17.58 -14.35
N ILE A 691 -18.93 -17.22 -15.45
CA ILE A 691 -19.49 -17.27 -16.80
C ILE A 691 -19.86 -18.73 -17.15
N ASN A 692 -18.99 -19.69 -16.85
CA ASN A 692 -19.25 -21.11 -17.05
C ASN A 692 -20.54 -21.54 -16.31
N GLN A 693 -20.67 -21.14 -15.04
CA GLN A 693 -21.84 -21.44 -14.22
C GLN A 693 -23.12 -20.84 -14.81
N VAL A 694 -23.16 -19.55 -15.16
CA VAL A 694 -24.37 -18.89 -15.68
C VAL A 694 -24.73 -19.38 -17.08
N THR A 695 -23.75 -19.67 -17.93
CA THR A 695 -23.99 -20.24 -19.27
C THR A 695 -24.30 -21.74 -19.26
N GLY A 696 -24.09 -22.43 -18.13
CA GLY A 696 -24.22 -23.90 -18.05
C GLY A 696 -23.18 -24.63 -18.89
N THR A 697 -21.98 -24.06 -19.03
CA THR A 697 -20.89 -24.63 -19.82
C THR A 697 -19.64 -24.85 -18.98
N THR A 698 -18.60 -25.46 -19.56
CA THR A 698 -17.30 -25.63 -18.90
C THR A 698 -16.18 -25.17 -19.82
N THR A 699 -15.09 -24.68 -19.23
CA THR A 699 -13.82 -24.48 -19.94
C THR A 699 -12.94 -25.69 -19.68
N GLY A 700 -12.43 -26.32 -20.73
CA GLY A 700 -11.49 -27.43 -20.62
C GLY A 700 -10.05 -26.92 -20.48
N PHE A 701 -9.30 -27.50 -19.53
CA PHE A 701 -7.88 -27.24 -19.37
C PHE A 701 -7.08 -28.52 -19.62
N GLY A 702 -6.17 -28.48 -20.59
CA GLY A 702 -5.37 -29.66 -20.96
C GLY A 702 -4.47 -30.14 -19.81
N GLY A 703 -4.43 -31.45 -19.58
CA GLY A 703 -3.53 -32.07 -18.60
C GLY A 703 -4.05 -32.11 -17.15
N VAL A 704 -5.30 -31.72 -16.92
CA VAL A 704 -6.07 -31.90 -15.67
C VAL A 704 -7.41 -32.61 -15.99
N PRO A 705 -8.12 -33.18 -14.98
CA PRO A 705 -9.40 -33.84 -15.20
C PRO A 705 -10.47 -32.93 -15.84
N ALA A 706 -11.41 -33.52 -16.57
CA ALA A 706 -12.54 -32.78 -17.12
C ALA A 706 -13.38 -32.18 -15.97
N GLY A 707 -13.83 -30.94 -16.14
CA GLY A 707 -14.59 -30.21 -15.11
C GLY A 707 -13.73 -29.49 -14.07
N THR A 708 -12.40 -29.57 -14.13
CA THR A 708 -11.54 -28.70 -13.30
C THR A 708 -11.82 -27.23 -13.60
N ARG A 709 -12.14 -26.47 -12.55
CA ARG A 709 -12.40 -25.03 -12.60
C ARG A 709 -11.11 -24.22 -12.75
N ALA A 710 -11.21 -23.00 -13.25
CA ALA A 710 -10.05 -22.09 -13.35
C ALA A 710 -9.43 -21.82 -11.97
N THR A 711 -10.27 -21.66 -10.95
CA THR A 711 -9.87 -21.51 -9.54
C THR A 711 -9.16 -22.72 -8.93
N GLN A 712 -9.16 -23.88 -9.60
CA GLN A 712 -8.49 -25.11 -9.14
C GLN A 712 -7.15 -25.35 -9.85
N LEU A 713 -6.76 -24.47 -10.78
CA LEU A 713 -5.54 -24.66 -11.56
C LEU A 713 -4.29 -24.54 -10.69
N PRO A 714 -3.34 -25.51 -10.79
CA PRO A 714 -2.17 -25.56 -9.92
C PRO A 714 -1.07 -24.55 -10.25
N ASP A 715 -1.07 -24.00 -11.47
CA ASP A 715 -0.08 -23.03 -11.95
C ASP A 715 -0.62 -22.15 -13.09
N SER A 716 0.18 -21.16 -13.49
CA SER A 716 -0.08 -20.23 -14.59
C SER A 716 0.20 -20.83 -15.99
N GLY A 717 0.74 -22.06 -16.08
CA GLY A 717 1.17 -22.69 -17.34
C GLY A 717 0.04 -23.24 -18.21
N PHE A 718 -1.23 -23.01 -17.85
CA PHE A 718 -2.39 -23.39 -18.68
C PHE A 718 -2.74 -22.27 -19.65
N SER A 719 -2.76 -22.60 -20.95
CA SER A 719 -3.10 -21.64 -22.00
C SER A 719 -4.59 -21.26 -21.93
N SER A 720 -4.86 -19.97 -21.74
CA SER A 720 -6.20 -19.38 -21.81
C SER A 720 -6.05 -17.89 -22.08
N TYR A 721 -6.51 -17.44 -23.25
CA TYR A 721 -6.51 -16.02 -23.60
C TYR A 721 -7.37 -15.20 -22.63
N PHE A 722 -8.52 -15.75 -22.21
CA PHE A 722 -9.37 -15.13 -21.19
C PHE A 722 -8.58 -14.85 -19.91
N LEU A 723 -7.93 -15.86 -19.33
CA LEU A 723 -7.23 -15.69 -18.05
C LEU A 723 -6.12 -14.64 -18.14
N THR A 724 -5.38 -14.59 -19.26
CA THR A 724 -4.35 -13.58 -19.50
C THR A 724 -4.94 -12.17 -19.61
N VAL A 725 -5.97 -11.96 -20.44
CA VAL A 725 -6.56 -10.62 -20.67
C VAL A 725 -7.22 -10.05 -19.41
N PHE A 726 -7.73 -10.92 -18.54
CA PHE A 726 -8.35 -10.53 -17.27
C PHE A 726 -7.37 -10.47 -16.09
N GLY A 727 -6.06 -10.51 -16.35
CA GLY A 727 -5.04 -10.19 -15.35
C GLY A 727 -4.68 -11.32 -14.39
N ARG A 728 -4.78 -12.59 -14.82
CA ARG A 728 -4.19 -13.72 -14.08
C ARG A 728 -2.68 -13.47 -13.88
N PRO A 729 -2.13 -13.66 -12.67
CA PRO A 729 -0.70 -13.51 -12.43
C PRO A 729 0.13 -14.59 -13.14
N GLU A 730 1.37 -14.24 -13.49
CA GLU A 730 2.32 -15.17 -14.11
C GLU A 730 3.02 -16.06 -13.06
N SER A 731 2.84 -15.74 -11.78
CA SER A 731 3.53 -16.36 -10.64
C SER A 731 5.04 -16.17 -10.74
N SER A 732 5.46 -14.99 -11.19
CA SER A 732 6.87 -14.69 -11.48
C SER A 732 7.61 -14.03 -10.33
N SER A 733 6.88 -13.46 -9.38
CA SER A 733 7.33 -12.75 -8.18
C SER A 733 6.42 -13.09 -7.00
N ALA A 734 6.83 -12.70 -5.78
CA ALA A 734 6.00 -12.82 -4.59
C ALA A 734 4.98 -11.68 -4.44
N CYS A 735 4.83 -10.81 -5.44
CA CYS A 735 3.94 -9.65 -5.39
C CYS A 735 2.51 -10.02 -5.79
N GLU A 736 1.53 -9.72 -4.93
CA GLU A 736 0.11 -9.80 -5.32
C GLU A 736 -0.21 -8.83 -6.47
N CYS A 737 0.59 -7.77 -6.64
CA CYS A 737 0.46 -6.79 -7.70
C CYS A 737 0.63 -7.34 -9.13
N GLU A 738 1.11 -8.57 -9.32
CA GLU A 738 1.05 -9.23 -10.64
C GLU A 738 -0.39 -9.42 -11.13
N ARG A 739 -1.34 -9.53 -10.20
CA ARG A 739 -2.76 -9.59 -10.52
C ARG A 739 -3.25 -8.17 -10.83
N SER A 740 -3.61 -7.93 -12.08
CA SER A 740 -4.15 -6.64 -12.52
C SER A 740 -5.68 -6.64 -12.49
N SER A 741 -6.27 -5.67 -11.80
CA SER A 741 -7.71 -5.39 -11.80
C SER A 741 -8.09 -4.25 -12.75
N GLU A 742 -7.10 -3.65 -13.43
CA GLU A 742 -7.31 -2.48 -14.29
C GLU A 742 -8.27 -2.78 -15.44
N ALA A 743 -9.15 -1.82 -15.70
CA ALA A 743 -10.06 -1.89 -16.83
C ALA A 743 -9.28 -1.65 -18.13
N ASN A 744 -9.48 -2.52 -19.12
CA ASN A 744 -8.97 -2.30 -20.46
C ASN A 744 -10.03 -2.62 -21.53
N LEU A 745 -9.84 -2.03 -22.72
CA LEU A 745 -10.77 -2.20 -23.84
C LEU A 745 -10.86 -3.66 -24.31
N ALA A 746 -9.74 -4.40 -24.27
CA ALA A 746 -9.69 -5.79 -24.71
C ALA A 746 -10.61 -6.70 -23.88
N GLN A 747 -10.68 -6.51 -22.56
CA GLN A 747 -11.59 -7.23 -21.67
C GLN A 747 -13.06 -7.00 -22.04
N SER A 748 -13.42 -5.74 -22.30
CA SER A 748 -14.79 -5.37 -22.67
C SER A 748 -15.18 -5.97 -24.03
N LEU A 749 -14.30 -5.86 -25.02
CA LEU A 749 -14.52 -6.48 -26.34
C LEU A 749 -14.62 -8.01 -26.21
N HIS A 750 -13.76 -8.65 -25.40
CA HIS A 750 -13.79 -10.10 -25.22
C HIS A 750 -15.13 -10.60 -24.68
N LEU A 751 -15.73 -9.90 -23.70
CA LEU A 751 -17.04 -10.27 -23.16
C LEU A 751 -18.18 -10.04 -24.16
N LEU A 752 -18.10 -8.97 -24.96
CA LEU A 752 -19.18 -8.60 -25.86
C LEU A 752 -19.20 -9.47 -27.13
N ASN A 753 -18.05 -9.78 -27.72
CA ASN A 753 -17.99 -10.30 -29.09
C ASN A 753 -17.02 -11.46 -29.37
N SER A 754 -16.31 -11.99 -28.36
CA SER A 754 -15.36 -13.08 -28.62
C SER A 754 -16.05 -14.38 -29.04
N GLY A 755 -15.40 -15.16 -29.90
CA GLY A 755 -15.86 -16.49 -30.27
C GLY A 755 -15.95 -17.45 -29.08
N GLU A 756 -15.14 -17.24 -28.03
CA GLU A 756 -15.20 -18.02 -26.79
C GLU A 756 -16.52 -17.78 -26.05
N ILE A 757 -16.91 -16.53 -25.82
CA ILE A 757 -18.17 -16.19 -25.13
C ILE A 757 -19.38 -16.58 -26.00
N GLN A 758 -19.35 -16.28 -27.30
CA GLN A 758 -20.41 -16.68 -28.22
C GLN A 758 -20.59 -18.20 -28.29
N GLY A 759 -19.50 -18.97 -28.26
CA GLY A 759 -19.55 -20.43 -28.18
C GLY A 759 -20.18 -20.95 -26.88
N LYS A 760 -19.92 -20.29 -25.75
CA LYS A 760 -20.55 -20.64 -24.46
C LYS A 760 -22.05 -20.37 -24.46
N LEU A 761 -22.47 -19.23 -24.99
CA LEU A 761 -23.88 -18.84 -25.07
C LEU A 761 -24.68 -19.79 -25.99
N THR A 762 -24.14 -20.06 -27.19
CA THR A 762 -24.83 -20.83 -28.23
C THR A 762 -24.78 -22.34 -28.05
N SER A 763 -24.05 -22.83 -27.03
CA SER A 763 -23.88 -24.25 -26.74
C SER A 763 -25.20 -25.01 -26.65
N GLY A 764 -25.30 -26.16 -27.33
CA GLY A 764 -26.51 -26.99 -27.35
C GLY A 764 -26.84 -27.65 -26.00
N SER A 765 -25.88 -27.66 -25.07
CA SER A 765 -26.02 -28.13 -23.69
C SER A 765 -25.97 -27.02 -22.64
N GLY A 766 -25.90 -25.74 -23.06
CA GLY A 766 -25.86 -24.60 -22.15
C GLY A 766 -27.24 -24.26 -21.57
N ASN A 767 -27.27 -23.40 -20.55
CA ASN A 767 -28.50 -23.00 -19.85
C ASN A 767 -29.54 -22.39 -20.81
N ALA A 768 -29.14 -21.55 -21.77
CA ALA A 768 -30.09 -20.99 -22.74
C ALA A 768 -30.78 -22.08 -23.59
N ALA A 769 -30.04 -23.11 -24.00
CA ALA A 769 -30.58 -24.25 -24.73
C ALA A 769 -31.47 -25.14 -23.85
N ILE A 770 -31.13 -25.29 -22.56
CA ILE A 770 -31.94 -26.06 -21.60
C ILE A 770 -33.26 -25.34 -21.32
N LEU A 771 -33.21 -24.05 -20.96
CA LEU A 771 -34.38 -23.25 -20.59
C LEU A 771 -35.35 -23.03 -21.76
N SER A 772 -34.84 -22.96 -23.00
CA SER A 772 -35.68 -22.86 -24.20
C SER A 772 -36.40 -24.17 -24.57
N LYS A 773 -35.87 -25.33 -24.14
CA LYS A 773 -36.50 -26.65 -24.38
C LYS A 773 -37.47 -27.06 -23.29
N ASP A 774 -37.31 -26.54 -22.08
CA ASP A 774 -38.25 -26.72 -20.98
C ASP A 774 -39.60 -26.10 -21.36
N LYS A 775 -40.65 -26.90 -21.49
CA LYS A 775 -42.01 -26.41 -21.81
C LYS A 775 -42.95 -26.45 -20.61
N ASP A 776 -42.50 -27.04 -19.51
CA ASP A 776 -43.34 -27.30 -18.35
C ASP A 776 -43.35 -26.11 -17.38
N ARG A 777 -42.30 -25.28 -17.40
CA ARG A 777 -42.18 -24.09 -16.55
C ARG A 777 -42.44 -22.80 -17.32
N GLU A 778 -43.10 -21.87 -16.64
CA GLU A 778 -43.33 -20.51 -17.12
C GLU A 778 -42.01 -19.75 -17.35
N HIS A 779 -42.01 -18.85 -18.34
CA HIS A 779 -40.83 -18.02 -18.64
C HIS A 779 -40.40 -17.19 -17.42
N ALA A 780 -41.34 -16.69 -16.62
CA ALA A 780 -41.06 -15.91 -15.41
C ALA A 780 -40.22 -16.71 -14.40
N THR A 781 -40.55 -17.98 -14.17
CA THR A 781 -39.79 -18.88 -13.27
C THR A 781 -38.38 -19.10 -13.79
N LYS A 782 -38.21 -19.27 -15.10
CA LYS A 782 -36.89 -19.47 -15.73
C LYS A 782 -36.02 -18.21 -15.65
N ILE A 783 -36.61 -17.02 -15.79
CA ILE A 783 -35.91 -15.75 -15.60
C ILE A 783 -35.47 -15.60 -14.14
N ARG A 784 -36.37 -15.90 -13.20
CA ARG A 784 -36.02 -15.91 -11.77
C ARG A 784 -34.81 -16.81 -11.50
N ASP A 785 -34.78 -18.02 -12.05
CA ASP A 785 -33.65 -18.95 -11.86
C ASP A 785 -32.32 -18.39 -12.41
N LEU A 786 -32.34 -17.72 -13.57
CA LEU A 786 -31.16 -17.06 -14.14
C LEU A 786 -30.64 -15.93 -13.23
N TYR A 787 -31.54 -15.14 -12.66
CA TYR A 787 -31.19 -14.06 -11.73
C TYR A 787 -30.63 -14.60 -10.40
N LEU A 788 -31.21 -15.66 -9.85
CA LEU A 788 -30.66 -16.33 -8.66
C LEU A 788 -29.26 -16.89 -8.95
N LEU A 789 -29.03 -17.43 -10.15
CA LEU A 789 -27.73 -17.98 -10.54
C LEU A 789 -26.66 -16.89 -10.76
N ALA A 790 -27.02 -15.76 -11.38
CA ALA A 790 -26.08 -14.68 -11.70
C ALA A 790 -25.83 -13.73 -10.52
N PHE A 791 -26.88 -13.40 -9.78
CA PHE A 791 -26.90 -12.32 -8.78
C PHE A 791 -27.36 -12.76 -7.39
N SER A 792 -27.87 -13.99 -7.24
CA SER A 792 -28.37 -14.50 -5.96
C SER A 792 -29.55 -13.73 -5.38
N ARG A 793 -30.24 -12.95 -6.21
CA ARG A 793 -31.49 -12.24 -5.92
C ARG A 793 -32.55 -12.53 -6.97
N GLU A 794 -33.79 -12.17 -6.68
CA GLU A 794 -34.86 -12.16 -7.67
C GLU A 794 -34.70 -10.96 -8.64
N PRO A 795 -35.20 -11.07 -9.89
CA PRO A 795 -35.28 -9.93 -10.78
C PRO A 795 -36.27 -8.91 -10.22
N SER A 796 -35.95 -7.62 -10.37
CA SER A 796 -36.95 -6.57 -10.17
C SER A 796 -38.09 -6.71 -11.19
N SER A 797 -39.25 -6.09 -10.90
CA SER A 797 -40.40 -6.13 -11.81
C SER A 797 -40.09 -5.56 -13.19
N GLU A 798 -39.22 -4.55 -13.26
CA GLU A 798 -38.75 -3.96 -14.52
C GLU A 798 -37.86 -4.94 -15.29
N GLU A 799 -36.85 -5.51 -14.65
CA GLU A 799 -35.94 -6.50 -15.23
C GLU A 799 -36.70 -7.73 -15.76
N ALA A 800 -37.62 -8.28 -14.96
CA ALA A 800 -38.47 -9.39 -15.36
C ALA A 800 -39.36 -9.00 -16.56
N GLY A 801 -39.95 -7.81 -16.53
CA GLY A 801 -40.80 -7.30 -17.61
C GLY A 801 -40.03 -7.12 -18.93
N ILE A 802 -38.78 -6.65 -18.88
CA ILE A 802 -37.91 -6.52 -20.06
C ILE A 802 -37.59 -7.90 -20.64
N ALA A 803 -37.16 -8.85 -19.80
CA ALA A 803 -36.80 -10.19 -20.24
C ALA A 803 -37.99 -10.95 -20.84
N LEU A 804 -39.17 -10.88 -20.21
CA LEU A 804 -40.39 -11.52 -20.72
C LEU A 804 -40.82 -10.95 -22.07
N LYS A 805 -40.84 -9.62 -22.22
CA LYS A 805 -41.15 -8.97 -23.50
C LYS A 805 -40.16 -9.33 -24.60
N HIS A 806 -38.89 -9.55 -24.26
CA HIS A 806 -37.87 -9.99 -25.22
C HIS A 806 -38.16 -11.41 -25.71
N ILE A 807 -38.50 -12.33 -24.80
CA ILE A 807 -38.86 -13.71 -25.14
C ILE A 807 -40.12 -13.76 -26.01
N GLU A 808 -41.18 -13.01 -25.65
CA GLU A 808 -42.44 -12.97 -26.40
C GLU A 808 -42.27 -12.48 -27.84
N LYS A 809 -41.35 -11.53 -28.07
CA LYS A 809 -41.06 -10.98 -29.41
C LYS A 809 -40.17 -11.90 -30.25
N ALA A 810 -39.46 -12.83 -29.63
CA ALA A 810 -38.46 -13.64 -30.32
C ALA A 810 -39.10 -14.74 -31.15
N LYS A 811 -38.67 -14.85 -32.41
CA LYS A 811 -39.08 -15.96 -33.30
C LYS A 811 -38.45 -17.30 -32.88
N GLU A 812 -37.29 -17.23 -32.25
CA GLU A 812 -36.53 -18.39 -31.76
C GLU A 812 -36.29 -18.22 -30.24
N PRO A 813 -37.00 -18.97 -29.38
CA PRO A 813 -36.87 -18.83 -27.92
C PRO A 813 -35.45 -19.05 -27.41
N LYS A 814 -34.66 -19.92 -28.07
CA LYS A 814 -33.25 -20.15 -27.74
C LYS A 814 -32.42 -18.86 -27.84
N LEU A 815 -32.58 -18.11 -28.93
CA LEU A 815 -31.87 -16.85 -29.15
C LEU A 815 -32.23 -15.80 -28.09
N ALA A 816 -33.50 -15.72 -27.69
CA ALA A 816 -33.91 -14.81 -26.62
C ALA A 816 -33.21 -15.11 -25.29
N TYR A 817 -33.09 -16.39 -24.92
CA TYR A 817 -32.36 -16.78 -23.72
C TYR A 817 -30.85 -16.56 -23.84
N GLU A 818 -30.27 -16.75 -25.03
CA GLU A 818 -28.86 -16.43 -25.30
C GLU A 818 -28.58 -14.94 -25.08
N ASP A 819 -29.45 -14.07 -25.62
CA ASP A 819 -29.35 -12.61 -25.45
C ASP A 819 -29.50 -12.19 -23.97
N ILE A 820 -30.43 -12.80 -23.24
CA ILE A 820 -30.64 -12.52 -21.82
C ILE A 820 -29.41 -12.92 -21.02
N VAL A 821 -28.89 -14.13 -21.22
CA VAL A 821 -27.67 -14.57 -20.53
C VAL A 821 -26.48 -13.68 -20.88
N TRP A 822 -26.34 -13.29 -22.14
CA TRP A 822 -25.31 -12.33 -22.59
C TRP A 822 -25.44 -10.98 -21.88
N ALA A 823 -26.66 -10.45 -21.75
CA ALA A 823 -26.91 -9.20 -21.05
C ALA A 823 -26.50 -9.30 -19.58
N LEU A 824 -26.90 -10.38 -18.89
CA LEU A 824 -26.59 -10.60 -17.47
C LEU A 824 -25.07 -10.61 -17.20
N ILE A 825 -24.30 -11.38 -17.97
CA ILE A 825 -22.84 -11.52 -17.77
C ILE A 825 -22.04 -10.24 -18.11
N ASN A 826 -22.65 -9.30 -18.83
CA ASN A 826 -22.03 -8.01 -19.20
C ASN A 826 -22.43 -6.86 -18.26
N THR A 827 -23.29 -7.10 -17.27
CA THR A 827 -23.65 -6.08 -16.27
C THR A 827 -22.50 -5.80 -15.30
N LYS A 828 -22.46 -4.58 -14.75
CA LYS A 828 -21.54 -4.25 -13.65
C LYS A 828 -21.80 -5.11 -12.41
N GLU A 829 -23.07 -5.41 -12.12
CA GLU A 829 -23.45 -6.29 -11.00
C GLU A 829 -22.83 -7.69 -11.11
N PHE A 830 -22.70 -8.21 -12.34
CA PHE A 830 -22.04 -9.49 -12.58
C PHE A 830 -20.52 -9.38 -12.42
N LEU A 831 -19.92 -8.37 -13.05
CA LEU A 831 -18.46 -8.22 -13.13
C LEU A 831 -17.80 -7.82 -11.81
N PHE A 832 -18.58 -7.32 -10.85
CA PHE A 832 -18.09 -6.84 -9.56
C PHE A 832 -18.72 -7.63 -8.40
N ASN A 833 -17.90 -7.97 -7.41
CA ASN A 833 -18.34 -8.28 -6.07
C ASN A 833 -18.61 -6.98 -5.33
N HIS A 834 -19.79 -6.84 -4.72
CA HIS A 834 -20.30 -5.56 -4.24
C HIS A 834 -20.96 -5.69 -2.88
#